data_AF-A0A1A0H7P3-F1
#
_entry.id   AF-A0A1A0H7P3-F1
#
_cell.length_a   1.000
_cell.length_b   1.000
_cell.length_c   1.000
_cell.angle_alpha   90.00
_cell.angle_beta   90.00
_cell.angle_gamma   90.00
#
_symmetry.space_group_name_H-M   'P 1'
#
loop_
_entity.id
_entity.type
_entity.pdbx_description
1 polymer ?
#
loop_
_entity_poly.entity_id
_entity_poly.type
_entity_poly.pdbx_seq_one_letter_code
_entity_poly.pdbx_strand_id
1 'polypeptide(L)'
;MGKLRKGRKNQRGRLNPVAKKMGSNASKQEIKDETLRQNKIVPLIGKLSSSAPNDRSVALSAITVLAEDERMRKILLKERLVPTVMEQTLNDSNEELVVESFGLLRNLTIEEGYEVAKFLWRSNIWASIESGLTKIENSLKFMQSEPKGIDKKITHMLFDFIENVLSLIVLIASCSDDLYESIYSKIGRVVNLVIDALNWNIAKLRTVKLFNSLLDFIYEFASDSAEFITSLADMPSFSLPKLLEAVQLPAHKNNNLGKIYVQGIYFHFLEVKGDETTTKDNACAHLLKATFDTVTSIDINNVKTCLSTADNAHEPIQKPKPDEKLEDIDVPFGGESAEKINARSDLQAIDISIDLFTSICEYLALNESEIQEQTSLNESLINLFLDVAHPSYMHLLTFDQENDEILQLTSKLLIAYNNMCWLFLSMDAIPTAWYSKIPELWEAAEKVAKTENLEYQRLTLNIFWALTKSVGPEVKDKVSLEDVKGLLTKCNLLTSSMGEAKELDLSSLEYVLSAIGFLGSIAQVIGNTEITSEVSQLLVVLIRHFAASQNNMKEAKAIEIPIECLNLLYDIFGDASYEYDLPVFVQQNYLQKLEELEPIVKSCYKHIDKNKNPELKLRAEEAWTNLGRFIQYKKSERQ
;
A
#
# COMPACT_ATOMS: atom_id res chain seq x y z
N MET A 1 35.69 -57.46 42.39
CA MET A 1 34.52 -57.17 43.24
C MET A 1 34.19 -55.68 43.09
N GLY A 2 33.01 -55.17 42.73
CA GLY A 2 31.72 -55.76 42.36
C GLY A 2 30.77 -54.67 41.80
N LYS A 3 29.89 -55.07 40.88
CA LYS A 3 28.47 -54.66 40.60
C LYS A 3 28.05 -53.19 40.89
N LEU A 4 27.61 -52.38 39.90
CA LEU A 4 26.32 -52.29 39.13
C LEU A 4 25.19 -51.41 39.73
N ARG A 5 24.78 -50.39 38.93
CA ARG A 5 23.40 -49.95 38.52
C ARG A 5 22.47 -49.04 39.38
N LYS A 6 21.90 -48.05 38.64
CA LYS A 6 20.51 -47.45 38.64
C LYS A 6 20.22 -46.08 39.31
N GLY A 7 20.18 -45.02 38.48
CA GLY A 7 18.97 -44.30 38.01
C GLY A 7 18.11 -43.42 38.95
N ARG A 8 17.88 -42.15 38.55
CA ARG A 8 16.66 -41.29 38.76
C ARG A 8 16.79 -40.03 37.88
N LYS A 9 15.98 -39.85 36.82
CA LYS A 9 14.65 -39.21 36.75
C LYS A 9 14.66 -37.67 36.96
N ASN A 10 14.23 -36.96 35.90
CA ASN A 10 13.61 -35.62 35.86
C ASN A 10 14.46 -34.39 36.24
N GLN A 11 15.12 -33.76 35.26
CA GLN A 11 15.21 -32.29 35.25
C GLN A 11 14.03 -31.76 34.42
N ARG A 12 12.91 -31.50 35.10
CA ARG A 12 11.84 -30.66 34.56
C ARG A 12 12.43 -29.30 34.20
N GLY A 13 11.97 -28.75 33.07
CA GLY A 13 12.46 -27.54 32.46
C GLY A 13 12.64 -26.38 33.43
N ARG A 14 13.65 -25.56 33.16
CA ARG A 14 13.82 -24.26 33.77
C ARG A 14 12.51 -23.48 33.54
N LEU A 15 11.75 -23.26 34.61
CA LEU A 15 10.59 -22.40 34.60
C LEU A 15 11.05 -20.99 34.18
N ASN A 16 10.43 -20.46 33.13
CA ASN A 16 10.65 -19.11 32.66
C ASN A 16 10.26 -18.11 33.78
N PRO A 17 11.19 -17.27 34.30
CA PRO A 17 10.91 -16.37 35.42
C PRO A 17 9.98 -15.20 35.06
N VAL A 18 9.57 -15.07 33.78
CA VAL A 18 8.66 -14.02 33.27
C VAL A 18 7.22 -14.52 33.12
N ALA A 19 6.91 -15.79 33.43
CA ALA A 19 5.53 -16.27 33.40
C ALA A 19 4.70 -15.52 34.46
N LYS A 20 3.90 -14.52 34.01
CA LYS A 20 2.85 -13.87 34.81
C LYS A 20 2.02 -14.97 35.47
N LYS A 21 2.06 -15.09 36.80
CA LYS A 21 1.03 -15.84 37.52
C LYS A 21 -0.31 -15.19 37.17
N MET A 22 -1.21 -15.95 36.54
CA MET A 22 -2.57 -15.50 36.25
C MET A 22 -3.17 -14.84 37.50
N GLY A 23 -3.56 -13.58 37.38
CA GLY A 23 -4.37 -12.93 38.40
C GLY A 23 -5.75 -13.59 38.46
N SER A 24 -6.46 -13.42 39.58
CA SER A 24 -7.81 -13.96 39.81
C SER A 24 -8.88 -13.46 38.82
N ASN A 25 -8.53 -12.53 37.91
CA ASN A 25 -9.43 -11.88 36.96
C ASN A 25 -9.10 -12.17 35.48
N ALA A 26 -8.34 -13.24 35.17
CA ALA A 26 -8.04 -13.61 33.79
C ALA A 26 -9.31 -14.00 33.01
N SER A 27 -9.43 -13.53 31.77
CA SER A 27 -10.61 -13.83 30.94
C SER A 27 -10.65 -15.31 30.54
N LYS A 28 -11.84 -15.85 30.25
CA LYS A 28 -11.97 -17.24 29.76
C LYS A 28 -11.14 -17.51 28.50
N GLN A 29 -10.89 -16.48 27.70
CA GLN A 29 -10.10 -16.59 26.47
C GLN A 29 -8.61 -16.70 26.78
N GLU A 30 -8.08 -15.88 27.70
CA GLU A 30 -6.69 -15.94 28.14
C GLU A 30 -6.33 -17.31 28.71
N ILE A 31 -7.25 -17.94 29.45
CA ILE A 31 -7.07 -19.29 29.99
C ILE A 31 -6.98 -20.33 28.86
N LYS A 32 -7.81 -20.20 27.82
CA LYS A 32 -7.76 -21.07 26.65
C LYS A 32 -6.46 -20.90 25.87
N ASP A 33 -6.01 -19.65 25.69
CA ASP A 33 -4.73 -19.34 25.02
C ASP A 33 -3.54 -19.89 25.79
N GLU A 34 -3.51 -19.72 27.12
CA GLU A 34 -2.48 -20.30 27.98
C GLU A 34 -2.41 -21.81 27.83
N THR A 35 -3.57 -22.47 27.85
CA THR A 35 -3.67 -23.93 27.72
C THR A 35 -3.22 -24.41 26.33
N LEU A 36 -3.65 -23.72 25.27
CA LEU A 36 -3.27 -24.01 23.89
C LEU A 36 -1.76 -23.83 23.70
N ARG A 37 -1.21 -22.75 24.25
CA ARG A 37 0.21 -22.44 24.19
C ARG A 37 1.05 -23.53 24.85
N GLN A 38 0.71 -23.92 26.07
CA GLN A 38 1.45 -24.95 26.81
C GLN A 38 1.34 -26.34 26.18
N ASN A 39 0.15 -26.71 25.68
CA ASN A 39 -0.11 -28.09 25.25
C ASN A 39 0.17 -28.35 23.77
N LYS A 40 0.12 -27.32 22.91
CA LYS A 40 0.31 -27.46 21.46
C LYS A 40 1.48 -26.64 20.93
N ILE A 41 1.51 -25.34 21.18
CA ILE A 41 2.49 -24.43 20.54
C ILE A 41 3.91 -24.69 21.02
N VAL A 42 4.15 -24.70 22.34
CA VAL A 42 5.50 -24.91 22.90
C VAL A 42 6.08 -26.27 22.49
N PRO A 43 5.34 -27.40 22.58
CA PRO A 43 5.84 -28.68 22.07
C PRO A 43 6.13 -28.67 20.57
N LEU A 44 5.32 -27.96 19.77
CA LEU A 44 5.49 -27.90 18.32
C LEU A 44 6.76 -27.13 17.93
N ILE A 45 6.99 -25.96 18.52
CA ILE A 45 8.26 -25.21 18.33
C ILE A 45 9.44 -26.05 18.81
N GLY A 46 9.32 -26.75 19.94
CA GLY A 46 10.37 -27.63 20.45
C GLY A 46 10.76 -28.76 19.49
N LYS A 47 9.85 -29.21 18.62
CA LYS A 47 10.14 -30.22 17.59
C LYS A 47 11.03 -29.69 16.46
N LEU A 48 11.08 -28.37 16.22
CA LEU A 48 12.01 -27.77 15.26
C LEU A 48 13.48 -28.00 15.65
N SER A 49 13.77 -28.26 16.92
CA SER A 49 15.10 -28.64 17.42
C SER A 49 15.30 -30.15 17.53
N SER A 50 14.38 -30.98 17.01
CA SER A 50 14.52 -32.45 17.03
C SER A 50 15.71 -32.87 16.18
N SER A 51 16.43 -33.92 16.62
CA SER A 51 17.50 -34.51 15.80
C SER A 51 16.97 -35.22 14.55
N ALA A 52 15.69 -35.62 14.54
CA ALA A 52 15.06 -36.29 13.41
C ALA A 52 14.55 -35.28 12.37
N PRO A 53 15.03 -35.31 11.10
CA PRO A 53 14.59 -34.39 10.05
C PRO A 53 13.08 -34.42 9.80
N ASN A 54 12.48 -35.62 9.89
CA ASN A 54 11.03 -35.78 9.72
C ASN A 54 10.21 -35.07 10.81
N ASP A 55 10.69 -35.07 12.06
CA ASP A 55 10.01 -34.35 13.14
C ASP A 55 10.05 -32.83 12.91
N ARG A 56 11.17 -32.33 12.39
CA ARG A 56 11.34 -30.91 12.06
C ARG A 56 10.44 -30.52 10.89
N SER A 57 10.38 -31.33 9.84
CA SER A 57 9.54 -31.09 8.65
C SER A 57 8.07 -31.04 9.04
N VAL A 58 7.55 -32.07 9.72
CA VAL A 58 6.16 -32.09 10.19
C VAL A 58 5.84 -30.90 11.10
N ALA A 59 6.78 -30.50 11.95
CA ALA A 59 6.59 -29.35 12.82
C ALA A 59 6.57 -28.03 12.04
N LEU A 60 7.46 -27.85 11.06
CA LEU A 60 7.57 -26.65 10.24
C LEU A 60 6.34 -26.45 9.37
N SER A 61 5.87 -27.50 8.68
CA SER A 61 4.67 -27.41 7.86
C SER A 61 3.43 -27.13 8.71
N ALA A 62 3.30 -27.77 9.89
CA ALA A 62 2.19 -27.49 10.81
C ALA A 62 2.24 -26.06 11.37
N ILE A 63 3.43 -25.52 11.65
CA ILE A 63 3.59 -24.12 12.08
C ILE A 63 3.21 -23.15 10.96
N THR A 64 3.59 -23.46 9.72
CA THR A 64 3.29 -22.61 8.55
C THR A 64 1.79 -22.41 8.39
N VAL A 65 1.01 -23.50 8.42
CA VAL A 65 -0.46 -23.43 8.36
C VAL A 65 -1.04 -22.70 9.58
N LEU A 66 -0.52 -22.96 10.78
CA LEU A 66 -0.98 -22.26 12.00
C LEU A 66 -0.67 -20.76 11.97
N ALA A 67 0.39 -20.33 11.28
CA ALA A 67 0.78 -18.94 11.22
C ALA A 67 -0.11 -18.09 10.30
N GLU A 68 -0.96 -18.70 9.48
CA GLU A 68 -1.95 -17.99 8.65
C GLU A 68 -3.02 -17.32 9.52
N ASP A 69 -3.43 -17.94 10.64
CA ASP A 69 -4.34 -17.33 11.61
C ASP A 69 -3.60 -16.30 12.48
N GLU A 70 -4.09 -15.06 12.49
CA GLU A 70 -3.47 -13.94 13.21
C GLU A 70 -3.24 -14.28 14.69
N ARG A 71 -4.24 -14.83 15.38
CA ARG A 71 -4.14 -15.13 16.80
C ARG A 71 -3.09 -16.20 17.07
N MET A 72 -3.07 -17.28 16.29
CA MET A 72 -2.06 -18.34 16.41
C MET A 72 -0.66 -17.83 16.11
N ARG A 73 -0.52 -17.01 15.06
CA ARG A 73 0.73 -16.33 14.71
C ARG A 73 1.28 -15.49 15.86
N LYS A 74 0.46 -14.64 16.50
CA LYS A 74 0.88 -13.85 17.67
C LYS A 74 1.34 -14.73 18.85
N ILE A 75 0.73 -15.89 19.06
CA ILE A 75 1.15 -16.83 20.12
C ILE A 75 2.48 -17.51 19.76
N LEU A 76 2.64 -17.94 18.51
CA LEU A 76 3.87 -18.54 17.99
C LEU A 76 5.07 -17.57 18.13
N LEU A 77 4.89 -16.31 17.75
CA LEU A 77 5.93 -15.27 17.85
C LEU A 77 6.37 -15.02 19.29
N LYS A 78 5.44 -15.03 20.25
CA LYS A 78 5.74 -14.90 21.69
C LYS A 78 6.59 -16.05 22.24
N GLU A 79 6.50 -17.23 21.63
CA GLU A 79 7.23 -18.44 22.05
C GLU A 79 8.54 -18.64 21.27
N ARG A 80 9.16 -17.54 20.82
CA ARG A 80 10.47 -17.52 20.14
C ARG A 80 10.50 -18.36 18.85
N LEU A 81 9.42 -18.36 18.08
CA LEU A 81 9.38 -19.03 16.78
C LEU A 81 10.51 -18.56 15.85
N VAL A 82 10.59 -17.26 15.58
CA VAL A 82 11.58 -16.68 14.63
C VAL A 82 13.02 -17.02 15.03
N PRO A 83 13.49 -16.77 16.28
CA PRO A 83 14.82 -17.22 16.70
C PRO A 83 15.06 -18.72 16.50
N THR A 84 14.06 -19.56 16.80
CA THR A 84 14.21 -21.01 16.71
C THR A 84 14.38 -21.47 15.26
N VAL A 85 13.60 -20.91 14.33
CA VAL A 85 13.73 -21.18 12.89
C VAL A 85 15.11 -20.74 12.40
N MET A 86 15.55 -19.53 12.77
CA MET A 86 16.87 -19.01 12.36
C MET A 86 18.03 -19.88 12.86
N GLU A 87 17.98 -20.33 14.12
CA GLU A 87 19.04 -21.11 14.74
C GLU A 87 19.05 -22.58 14.30
N GLN A 88 17.89 -23.18 14.05
CA GLN A 88 17.75 -24.63 13.94
C GLN A 88 17.44 -25.13 12.53
N THR A 89 16.77 -24.35 11.68
CA THR A 89 16.24 -24.85 10.40
C THR A 89 16.80 -24.14 9.16
N LEU A 90 17.23 -22.88 9.25
CA LEU A 90 17.85 -22.17 8.11
C LEU A 90 19.18 -22.78 7.64
N ASN A 91 19.88 -23.50 8.52
CA ASN A 91 21.15 -24.16 8.22
C ASN A 91 21.03 -25.70 8.30
N ASP A 92 19.83 -26.24 8.07
CA ASP A 92 19.58 -27.67 8.09
C ASP A 92 20.35 -28.40 6.97
N SER A 93 20.67 -29.68 7.20
CA SER A 93 21.26 -30.53 6.15
C SER A 93 20.23 -30.98 5.11
N ASN A 94 18.93 -30.90 5.43
CA ASN A 94 17.86 -31.11 4.46
C ASN A 94 17.51 -29.77 3.77
N GLU A 95 17.78 -29.68 2.46
CA GLU A 95 17.50 -28.47 1.67
C GLU A 95 16.00 -28.12 1.63
N GLU A 96 15.09 -29.10 1.64
CA GLU A 96 13.64 -28.85 1.65
C GLU A 96 13.22 -28.08 2.92
N LEU A 97 13.80 -28.44 4.07
CA LEU A 97 13.59 -27.71 5.32
C LEU A 97 14.12 -26.27 5.27
N VAL A 98 15.25 -26.06 4.60
CA VAL A 98 15.81 -24.71 4.42
C VAL A 98 14.86 -23.87 3.58
N VAL A 99 14.39 -24.40 2.44
CA VAL A 99 13.46 -23.68 1.55
C VAL A 99 12.15 -23.35 2.26
N GLU A 100 11.53 -24.31 2.96
CA GLU A 100 10.32 -24.09 3.75
C GLU A 100 10.54 -23.07 4.89
N SER A 101 11.73 -23.05 5.49
CA SER A 101 12.06 -22.10 6.57
C SER A 101 12.11 -20.67 6.05
N PHE A 102 12.71 -20.44 4.88
CA PHE A 102 12.68 -19.13 4.23
C PHE A 102 11.24 -18.73 3.87
N GLY A 103 10.42 -19.67 3.38
CA GLY A 103 8.99 -19.45 3.10
C GLY A 103 8.20 -19.03 4.35
N LEU A 104 8.41 -19.70 5.48
CA LEU A 104 7.79 -19.32 6.75
C LEU A 104 8.23 -17.91 7.20
N LEU A 105 9.52 -17.59 7.12
CA LEU A 105 10.02 -16.26 7.51
C LEU A 105 9.48 -15.16 6.59
N ARG A 106 9.38 -15.42 5.29
CA ARG A 106 8.71 -14.54 4.33
C ARG A 106 7.27 -14.29 4.75
N ASN A 107 6.47 -15.33 4.95
CA ASN A 107 5.06 -15.20 5.34
C ASN A 107 4.90 -14.44 6.67
N LEU A 108 5.74 -14.73 7.67
CA LEU A 108 5.73 -13.98 8.94
C LEU A 108 6.08 -12.50 8.75
N THR A 109 6.94 -12.17 7.78
CA THR A 109 7.31 -10.78 7.48
C THR A 109 6.18 -10.06 6.73
N ILE A 110 5.50 -10.73 5.80
CA ILE A 110 4.29 -10.20 5.12
C ILE A 110 3.23 -9.83 6.17
N GLU A 111 2.96 -10.74 7.09
CA GLU A 111 1.83 -10.63 8.02
C GLU A 111 2.08 -9.70 9.24
N GLU A 112 3.33 -9.49 9.61
CA GLU A 112 3.70 -8.72 10.82
C GLU A 112 4.50 -7.45 10.52
N GLY A 113 5.03 -7.32 9.30
CA GLY A 113 5.75 -6.15 8.82
C GLY A 113 7.02 -5.80 9.61
N TYR A 114 7.15 -4.51 9.92
CA TYR A 114 8.38 -3.88 10.40
C TYR A 114 9.04 -4.58 11.60
N GLU A 115 8.27 -5.03 12.59
CA GLU A 115 8.83 -5.62 13.82
C GLU A 115 9.55 -6.95 13.54
N VAL A 116 8.98 -7.80 12.68
CA VAL A 116 9.63 -9.05 12.27
C VAL A 116 10.81 -8.77 11.36
N ALA A 117 10.69 -7.89 10.37
CA ALA A 117 11.79 -7.51 9.47
C ALA A 117 13.00 -6.98 10.25
N LYS A 118 12.76 -6.06 11.19
CA LYS A 118 13.80 -5.49 12.06
C LYS A 118 14.45 -6.54 12.95
N PHE A 119 13.66 -7.48 13.49
CA PHE A 119 14.19 -8.58 14.28
C PHE A 119 15.09 -9.50 13.45
N LEU A 120 14.65 -9.89 12.25
CA LEU A 120 15.43 -10.71 11.32
C LEU A 120 16.75 -10.03 10.97
N TRP A 121 16.71 -8.74 10.62
CA TRP A 121 17.90 -7.95 10.30
C TRP A 121 18.89 -7.92 11.47
N ARG A 122 18.42 -7.59 12.67
CA ARG A 122 19.25 -7.56 13.89
C ARG A 122 19.81 -8.93 14.28
N SER A 123 19.12 -9.99 13.87
CA SER A 123 19.52 -11.39 14.08
C SER A 123 20.42 -11.91 12.95
N ASN A 124 20.93 -11.03 12.09
CA ASN A 124 21.87 -11.33 11.01
C ASN A 124 21.30 -12.32 9.97
N ILE A 125 20.02 -12.17 9.61
CA ILE A 125 19.38 -12.95 8.53
C ILE A 125 20.19 -12.88 7.22
N TRP A 126 20.86 -11.75 6.97
CA TRP A 126 21.66 -11.53 5.76
C TRP A 126 22.74 -12.60 5.55
N ALA A 127 23.37 -13.10 6.62
CA ALA A 127 24.36 -14.18 6.48
C ALA A 127 23.72 -15.48 5.95
N SER A 128 22.47 -15.76 6.33
CA SER A 128 21.72 -16.92 5.82
C SER A 128 21.30 -16.68 4.36
N ILE A 129 20.92 -15.44 4.02
CA ILE A 129 20.62 -15.02 2.65
C ILE A 129 21.86 -15.20 1.76
N GLU A 130 23.05 -14.74 2.17
CA GLU A 130 24.29 -14.90 1.40
C GLU A 130 24.66 -16.36 1.15
N SER A 131 24.44 -17.22 2.15
CA SER A 131 24.58 -18.67 2.00
C SER A 131 23.60 -19.22 0.98
N GLY A 132 22.32 -18.82 1.06
CA GLY A 132 21.28 -19.18 0.10
C GLY A 132 21.58 -18.74 -1.33
N LEU A 133 21.99 -17.48 -1.53
CA LEU A 133 22.40 -16.93 -2.83
C LEU A 133 23.54 -17.76 -3.44
N THR A 134 24.51 -18.18 -2.63
CA THR A 134 25.61 -19.03 -3.09
C THR A 134 25.11 -20.39 -3.59
N LYS A 135 24.16 -21.02 -2.88
CA LYS A 135 23.55 -22.28 -3.31
C LYS A 135 22.73 -22.10 -4.60
N ILE A 136 21.98 -21.01 -4.70
CA ILE A 136 21.18 -20.67 -5.88
C ILE A 136 22.07 -20.47 -7.10
N GLU A 137 23.12 -19.65 -6.99
CA GLU A 137 24.10 -19.40 -8.06
C GLU A 137 24.72 -20.70 -8.58
N ASN A 138 25.14 -21.58 -7.67
CA ASN A 138 25.73 -22.87 -8.04
C ASN A 138 24.72 -23.77 -8.76
N SER A 139 23.48 -23.80 -8.28
CA SER A 139 22.40 -24.60 -8.86
C SER A 139 22.02 -24.09 -10.25
N LEU A 140 21.89 -22.77 -10.44
CA LEU A 140 21.62 -22.17 -11.73
C LEU A 140 22.75 -22.41 -12.75
N LYS A 141 24.02 -22.27 -12.32
CA LYS A 141 25.18 -22.61 -13.17
C LYS A 141 25.15 -24.07 -13.61
N PHE A 142 24.84 -24.99 -12.70
CA PHE A 142 24.69 -26.41 -13.00
C PHE A 142 23.54 -26.66 -14.01
N MET A 143 22.38 -26.03 -13.80
CA MET A 143 21.25 -26.11 -14.73
C MET A 143 21.56 -25.56 -16.13
N GLN A 144 22.43 -24.54 -16.22
CA GLN A 144 22.87 -23.97 -17.49
C GLN A 144 23.85 -24.91 -18.21
N SER A 145 24.78 -25.55 -17.50
CA SER A 145 25.78 -26.43 -18.09
C SER A 145 25.25 -27.84 -18.43
N GLU A 146 24.34 -28.38 -17.63
CA GLU A 146 23.79 -29.73 -17.81
C GLU A 146 22.25 -29.73 -17.93
N PRO A 147 21.69 -29.22 -19.05
CA PRO A 147 20.25 -29.03 -19.19
C PRO A 147 19.44 -30.34 -19.37
N LYS A 148 20.08 -31.50 -19.50
CA LYS A 148 19.41 -32.80 -19.70
C LYS A 148 19.46 -33.63 -18.42
N GLY A 149 18.29 -33.93 -17.85
CA GLY A 149 18.17 -34.94 -16.78
C GLY A 149 18.14 -34.41 -15.36
N ILE A 150 17.95 -33.10 -15.15
CA ILE A 150 17.69 -32.57 -13.80
C ILE A 150 16.27 -32.92 -13.39
N ASP A 151 16.16 -33.48 -12.20
CA ASP A 151 14.89 -33.85 -11.60
C ASP A 151 13.95 -32.64 -11.50
N LYS A 152 12.67 -32.84 -11.87
CA LYS A 152 11.68 -31.76 -11.86
C LYS A 152 11.45 -31.23 -10.45
N LYS A 153 11.42 -32.08 -9.42
CA LYS A 153 11.22 -31.68 -8.02
C LYS A 153 12.37 -30.80 -7.55
N ILE A 154 13.61 -31.17 -7.86
CA ILE A 154 14.80 -30.35 -7.55
C ILE A 154 14.71 -28.97 -8.24
N THR A 155 14.24 -28.95 -9.49
CA THR A 155 14.06 -27.70 -10.24
C THR A 155 13.00 -26.79 -9.61
N HIS A 156 11.85 -27.32 -9.21
CA HIS A 156 10.80 -26.53 -8.55
C HIS A 156 11.27 -26.01 -7.19
N MET A 157 11.93 -26.87 -6.40
CA MET A 157 12.50 -26.48 -5.10
C MET A 157 13.50 -25.33 -5.23
N LEU A 158 14.34 -25.31 -6.28
CA LEU A 158 15.22 -24.18 -6.55
C LEU A 158 14.42 -22.90 -6.83
N PHE A 159 13.34 -22.97 -7.60
CA PHE A 159 12.53 -21.80 -7.92
C PHE A 159 11.79 -21.26 -6.69
N ASP A 160 11.22 -22.15 -5.86
CA ASP A 160 10.63 -21.76 -4.58
C ASP A 160 11.67 -21.14 -3.66
N PHE A 161 12.91 -21.64 -3.68
CA PHE A 161 13.99 -21.05 -2.90
C PHE A 161 14.36 -19.64 -3.36
N ILE A 162 14.47 -19.44 -4.69
CA ILE A 162 14.71 -18.12 -5.27
C ILE A 162 13.61 -17.15 -4.86
N GLU A 163 12.34 -17.53 -5.03
CA GLU A 163 11.20 -16.69 -4.65
C GLU A 163 11.24 -16.33 -3.16
N ASN A 164 11.39 -17.32 -2.28
CA ASN A 164 11.36 -17.08 -0.84
C ASN A 164 12.51 -16.15 -0.40
N VAL A 165 13.70 -16.29 -0.99
CA VAL A 165 14.84 -15.44 -0.69
C VAL A 165 14.63 -14.02 -1.23
N LEU A 166 14.22 -13.87 -2.49
CA LEU A 166 14.03 -12.54 -3.10
C LEU A 166 12.87 -11.78 -2.44
N SER A 167 11.73 -12.44 -2.22
CA SER A 167 10.59 -11.84 -1.55
C SER A 167 10.94 -11.42 -0.12
N LEU A 168 11.71 -12.22 0.62
CA LEU A 168 12.17 -11.82 1.95
C LEU A 168 13.09 -10.58 1.90
N ILE A 169 13.94 -10.45 0.88
CA ILE A 169 14.80 -9.26 0.69
C ILE A 169 13.94 -8.03 0.44
N VAL A 170 12.99 -8.11 -0.49
CA VAL A 170 12.04 -7.03 -0.81
C VAL A 170 11.28 -6.63 0.45
N LEU A 171 10.63 -7.58 1.13
CA LEU A 171 9.82 -7.31 2.33
C LEU A 171 10.62 -6.63 3.45
N ILE A 172 11.90 -6.99 3.64
CA ILE A 172 12.74 -6.32 4.64
C ILE A 172 13.05 -4.89 4.21
N ALA A 173 13.33 -4.66 2.92
CA ALA A 173 13.63 -3.33 2.38
C ALA A 173 12.42 -2.39 2.48
N SER A 174 11.21 -2.86 2.11
CA SER A 174 9.99 -2.06 2.08
C SER A 174 9.43 -1.69 3.46
N CYS A 175 10.04 -2.20 4.56
CA CYS A 175 9.55 -1.95 5.92
C CYS A 175 9.98 -0.59 6.50
N SER A 176 11.11 0.00 6.05
CA SER A 176 11.59 1.32 6.49
C SER A 176 12.82 1.75 5.71
N ASP A 177 13.04 3.06 5.55
CA ASP A 177 14.23 3.65 4.92
C ASP A 177 15.57 3.10 5.49
N ASP A 178 15.69 2.96 6.82
CA ASP A 178 16.90 2.42 7.45
C ASP A 178 17.22 0.98 6.99
N LEU A 179 16.18 0.16 6.82
CA LEU A 179 16.29 -1.22 6.35
C LEU A 179 16.53 -1.26 4.84
N TYR A 180 15.86 -0.40 4.09
CA TYR A 180 16.09 -0.21 2.65
C TYR A 180 17.58 0.08 2.39
N GLU A 181 18.13 1.12 3.00
CA GLU A 181 19.55 1.52 2.85
C GLU A 181 20.51 0.38 3.24
N SER A 182 20.18 -0.31 4.34
CA SER A 182 20.95 -1.44 4.82
C SER A 182 21.00 -2.61 3.82
N ILE A 183 19.89 -2.90 3.15
CA ILE A 183 19.79 -3.92 2.11
C ILE A 183 20.45 -3.43 0.81
N TYR A 184 20.13 -2.21 0.40
CA TYR A 184 20.59 -1.59 -0.85
C TYR A 184 22.12 -1.54 -0.92
N SER A 185 22.80 -1.23 0.19
CA SER A 185 24.26 -1.25 0.29
C SER A 185 24.92 -2.60 -0.05
N LYS A 186 24.15 -3.70 -0.07
CA LYS A 186 24.62 -5.06 -0.37
C LYS A 186 23.92 -5.69 -1.58
N ILE A 187 23.06 -4.95 -2.28
CA ILE A 187 22.13 -5.51 -3.27
C ILE A 187 22.80 -5.94 -4.57
N GLY A 188 23.97 -5.40 -4.91
CA GLY A 188 24.63 -5.62 -6.20
C GLY A 188 24.83 -7.09 -6.59
N ARG A 189 25.12 -7.99 -5.63
CA ARG A 189 25.19 -9.44 -5.90
C ARG A 189 23.82 -10.02 -6.27
N VAL A 190 22.78 -9.59 -5.56
CA VAL A 190 21.39 -10.02 -5.78
C VAL A 190 20.90 -9.56 -7.14
N VAL A 191 21.15 -8.29 -7.51
CA VAL A 191 20.78 -7.75 -8.83
C VAL A 191 21.41 -8.56 -9.96
N ASN A 192 22.72 -8.82 -9.89
CA ASN A 192 23.40 -9.64 -10.92
C ASN A 192 22.77 -11.04 -11.04
N LEU A 193 22.49 -11.69 -9.91
CA LEU A 193 21.82 -13.00 -9.90
C LEU A 193 20.43 -12.93 -10.54
N VAL A 194 19.64 -11.91 -10.21
CA VAL A 194 18.28 -11.71 -10.74
C VAL A 194 18.34 -11.50 -12.25
N ILE A 195 19.24 -10.64 -12.75
CA ILE A 195 19.39 -10.40 -14.20
C ILE A 195 19.86 -11.66 -14.94
N ASP A 196 20.81 -12.41 -14.37
CA ASP A 196 21.28 -13.66 -14.97
C ASP A 196 20.16 -14.72 -15.03
N ALA A 197 19.39 -14.88 -13.94
CA ALA A 197 18.26 -15.79 -13.87
C ALA A 197 17.13 -15.37 -14.83
N LEU A 198 16.88 -14.06 -14.94
CA LEU A 198 15.87 -13.49 -15.83
C LEU A 198 16.22 -13.73 -17.30
N ASN A 199 17.46 -13.43 -17.70
CA ASN A 199 17.97 -13.71 -19.04
C ASN A 199 17.90 -15.20 -19.40
N TRP A 200 18.21 -16.07 -18.44
CA TRP A 200 18.09 -17.52 -18.61
C TRP A 200 16.64 -18.00 -18.77
N ASN A 201 15.69 -17.29 -18.14
CA ASN A 201 14.27 -17.64 -18.17
C ASN A 201 13.57 -17.08 -19.43
N ILE A 202 13.84 -15.83 -19.82
CA ILE A 202 13.23 -15.13 -20.98
C ILE A 202 13.25 -15.98 -22.25
N ALA A 203 14.39 -16.61 -22.56
CA ALA A 203 14.56 -17.29 -23.85
C ALA A 203 13.60 -18.47 -24.07
N LYS A 204 13.04 -19.07 -23.02
CA LYS A 204 12.16 -20.25 -23.11
C LYS A 204 10.94 -20.21 -22.20
N LEU A 205 10.77 -19.16 -21.38
CA LEU A 205 9.83 -19.10 -20.26
C LEU A 205 9.68 -20.45 -19.54
N ARG A 206 10.69 -20.80 -18.73
CA ARG A 206 10.73 -22.10 -18.06
C ARG A 206 9.64 -22.23 -17.00
N THR A 207 9.32 -21.11 -16.35
CA THR A 207 8.32 -21.00 -15.28
C THR A 207 7.86 -19.54 -15.21
N VAL A 208 6.54 -19.37 -15.18
CA VAL A 208 5.88 -18.07 -14.99
C VAL A 208 6.12 -17.55 -13.57
N LYS A 209 6.03 -18.43 -12.57
CA LYS A 209 6.25 -18.10 -11.16
C LYS A 209 7.63 -17.46 -10.93
N LEU A 210 8.70 -18.10 -11.40
CA LEU A 210 10.05 -17.54 -11.32
C LEU A 210 10.17 -16.24 -12.10
N PHE A 211 9.58 -16.16 -13.30
CA PHE A 211 9.63 -14.94 -14.10
C PHE A 211 9.05 -13.76 -13.33
N ASN A 212 7.88 -13.94 -12.73
CA ASN A 212 7.19 -12.91 -11.99
C ASN A 212 7.96 -12.53 -10.71
N SER A 213 8.50 -13.49 -9.94
CA SER A 213 9.31 -13.17 -8.75
C SER A 213 10.60 -12.39 -9.08
N LEU A 214 11.21 -12.65 -10.24
CA LEU A 214 12.39 -11.91 -10.69
C LEU A 214 12.03 -10.47 -11.11
N LEU A 215 10.87 -10.30 -11.75
CA LEU A 215 10.39 -8.98 -12.15
C LEU A 215 9.88 -8.17 -10.96
N ASP A 216 9.20 -8.79 -10.01
CA ASP A 216 8.76 -8.20 -8.75
C ASP A 216 9.93 -7.57 -8.00
N PHE A 217 11.02 -8.32 -7.83
CA PHE A 217 12.25 -7.76 -7.26
C PHE A 217 12.75 -6.52 -8.01
N ILE A 218 12.77 -6.54 -9.35
CA ILE A 218 13.25 -5.38 -10.12
C ILE A 218 12.28 -4.21 -9.97
N TYR A 219 10.97 -4.46 -10.02
CA TYR A 219 9.91 -3.47 -9.91
C TYR A 219 9.97 -2.74 -8.56
N GLU A 220 10.05 -3.46 -7.45
CA GLU A 220 10.05 -2.87 -6.10
C GLU A 220 11.28 -1.99 -5.83
N PHE A 221 12.47 -2.38 -6.29
CA PHE A 221 13.64 -1.50 -6.18
C PHE A 221 13.64 -0.36 -7.22
N ALA A 222 12.94 -0.55 -8.35
CA ALA A 222 12.77 0.48 -9.37
C ALA A 222 11.82 1.59 -8.93
N SER A 223 10.73 1.26 -8.22
CA SER A 223 9.77 2.24 -7.70
C SER A 223 10.37 3.13 -6.62
N ASP A 224 11.32 2.60 -5.84
CA ASP A 224 11.86 3.30 -4.67
C ASP A 224 13.15 4.08 -4.96
N SER A 225 13.84 3.82 -6.08
CA SER A 225 15.17 4.39 -6.31
C SER A 225 15.53 4.70 -7.77
N ALA A 226 15.70 5.99 -8.05
CA ALA A 226 16.28 6.48 -9.30
C ALA A 226 17.73 6.02 -9.51
N GLU A 227 18.49 5.83 -8.43
CA GLU A 227 19.85 5.28 -8.49
C GLU A 227 19.85 3.82 -8.92
N PHE A 228 18.86 3.03 -8.49
CA PHE A 228 18.69 1.66 -8.93
C PHE A 228 18.41 1.59 -10.43
N ILE A 229 17.48 2.41 -10.93
CA ILE A 229 17.18 2.51 -12.37
C ILE A 229 18.42 2.89 -13.16
N THR A 230 19.17 3.91 -12.71
CA THR A 230 20.39 4.32 -13.39
C THR A 230 21.43 3.19 -13.42
N SER A 231 21.64 2.53 -12.29
CA SER A 231 22.56 1.39 -12.19
C SER A 231 22.13 0.24 -13.10
N LEU A 232 20.84 -0.08 -13.13
CA LEU A 232 20.26 -1.13 -13.96
C LEU A 232 20.36 -0.81 -15.46
N ALA A 233 20.15 0.44 -15.85
CA ALA A 233 20.31 0.91 -17.23
C ALA A 233 21.75 0.77 -17.73
N ASP A 234 22.73 1.01 -16.85
CA ASP A 234 24.16 0.91 -17.17
C ASP A 234 24.68 -0.53 -17.19
N MET A 235 23.89 -1.51 -16.72
CA MET A 235 24.27 -2.93 -16.75
C MET A 235 24.18 -3.51 -18.17
N PRO A 236 25.29 -3.98 -18.77
CA PRO A 236 25.28 -4.53 -20.14
C PRO A 236 24.44 -5.81 -20.30
N SER A 237 24.21 -6.54 -19.19
CA SER A 237 23.43 -7.77 -19.17
C SER A 237 21.91 -7.51 -19.13
N PHE A 238 21.48 -6.31 -18.77
CA PHE A 238 20.06 -5.95 -18.72
C PHE A 238 19.61 -5.31 -20.04
N SER A 239 18.38 -5.57 -20.45
CA SER A 239 17.80 -4.96 -21.64
C SER A 239 16.28 -4.88 -21.52
N LEU A 240 15.79 -3.67 -21.25
CA LEU A 240 14.36 -3.39 -21.18
C LEU A 240 13.62 -3.66 -22.51
N PRO A 241 14.15 -3.30 -23.70
CA PRO A 241 13.51 -3.67 -24.96
C PRO A 241 13.32 -5.19 -25.12
N LYS A 242 14.30 -6.00 -24.71
CA LYS A 242 14.16 -7.47 -24.76
C LYS A 242 13.07 -7.98 -23.83
N LEU A 243 12.87 -7.34 -22.67
CA LEU A 243 11.78 -7.68 -21.76
C LEU A 243 10.42 -7.34 -22.36
N LEU A 244 10.29 -6.15 -22.93
CA LEU A 244 9.09 -5.70 -23.64
C LEU A 244 8.74 -6.65 -24.79
N GLU A 245 9.73 -7.09 -25.57
CA GLU A 245 9.54 -8.09 -26.63
C GLU A 245 9.18 -9.48 -26.08
N ALA A 246 9.83 -9.91 -24.99
CA ALA A 246 9.63 -11.24 -24.42
C ALA A 246 8.19 -11.48 -23.95
N VAL A 247 7.58 -10.48 -23.28
CA VAL A 247 6.22 -10.61 -22.77
C VAL A 247 5.13 -10.62 -23.86
N GLN A 248 5.50 -10.30 -25.10
CA GLN A 248 4.61 -10.44 -26.28
C GLN A 248 4.66 -11.84 -26.90
N LEU A 249 5.62 -12.69 -26.51
CA LEU A 249 5.74 -14.03 -27.06
C LEU A 249 4.54 -14.92 -26.64
N PRO A 250 4.13 -15.91 -27.46
CA PRO A 250 2.99 -16.78 -27.15
C PRO A 250 3.09 -17.51 -25.81
N ALA A 251 4.30 -17.74 -25.30
CA ALA A 251 4.53 -18.33 -23.98
C ALA A 251 3.96 -17.48 -22.83
N HIS A 252 3.94 -16.15 -23.00
CA HIS A 252 3.44 -15.20 -22.01
C HIS A 252 1.95 -14.85 -22.20
N LYS A 253 1.24 -15.54 -23.10
CA LYS A 253 -0.17 -15.22 -23.42
C LYS A 253 -1.03 -15.05 -22.17
N ASN A 254 -0.90 -15.96 -21.20
CA ASN A 254 -1.65 -15.97 -19.95
C ASN A 254 -0.86 -15.42 -18.75
N ASN A 255 0.33 -14.85 -18.96
CA ASN A 255 1.12 -14.25 -17.88
C ASN A 255 0.79 -12.76 -17.76
N ASN A 256 -0.38 -12.44 -17.22
CA ASN A 256 -0.85 -11.06 -17.08
C ASN A 256 0.05 -10.28 -16.11
N LEU A 257 0.33 -10.85 -14.94
CA LEU A 257 1.18 -10.23 -13.93
C LEU A 257 2.59 -9.88 -14.47
N GLY A 258 3.23 -10.80 -15.19
CA GLY A 258 4.54 -10.52 -15.79
C GLY A 258 4.51 -9.42 -16.84
N LYS A 259 3.41 -9.27 -17.60
CA LYS A 259 3.24 -8.14 -18.53
C LYS A 259 3.13 -6.83 -17.76
N ILE A 260 2.34 -6.80 -16.68
CA ILE A 260 2.15 -5.60 -15.84
C ILE A 260 3.45 -5.18 -15.17
N TYR A 261 4.22 -6.11 -14.58
CA TYR A 261 5.54 -5.77 -14.04
C TYR A 261 6.48 -5.16 -15.08
N VAL A 262 6.51 -5.69 -16.31
CA VAL A 262 7.34 -5.11 -17.38
C VAL A 262 6.88 -3.70 -17.74
N GLN A 263 5.57 -3.41 -17.73
CA GLN A 263 5.08 -2.04 -17.91
C GLN A 263 5.47 -1.14 -16.73
N GLY A 264 5.39 -1.62 -15.49
CA GLY A 264 5.83 -0.87 -14.31
C GLY A 264 7.33 -0.54 -14.34
N ILE A 265 8.17 -1.52 -14.69
CA ILE A 265 9.61 -1.28 -14.88
C ILE A 265 9.84 -0.27 -16.01
N TYR A 266 9.09 -0.36 -17.12
CA TYR A 266 9.19 0.64 -18.20
C TYR A 266 8.80 2.05 -17.73
N PHE A 267 7.75 2.18 -16.91
CA PHE A 267 7.36 3.44 -16.31
C PHE A 267 8.48 4.05 -15.46
N HIS A 268 9.09 3.30 -14.55
CA HIS A 268 10.18 3.85 -13.73
C HIS A 268 11.42 4.23 -14.55
N PHE A 269 11.68 3.54 -15.67
CA PHE A 269 12.67 4.00 -16.64
C PHE A 269 12.28 5.33 -17.29
N LEU A 270 11.00 5.50 -17.65
CA LEU A 270 10.47 6.74 -18.21
C LEU A 270 10.59 7.90 -17.20
N GLU A 271 10.26 7.67 -15.92
CA GLU A 271 10.37 8.68 -14.87
C GLU A 271 11.81 9.18 -14.68
N VAL A 272 12.78 8.28 -14.68
CA VAL A 272 14.18 8.61 -14.34
C VAL A 272 14.99 9.05 -15.56
N LYS A 273 14.75 8.46 -16.73
CA LYS A 273 15.55 8.68 -17.94
C LYS A 273 14.81 9.42 -19.04
N GLY A 274 13.47 9.51 -18.97
CA GLY A 274 12.65 10.00 -20.07
C GLY A 274 12.64 9.05 -21.28
N ASP A 275 12.02 9.51 -22.36
CA ASP A 275 12.06 8.84 -23.67
C ASP A 275 12.41 9.88 -24.73
N GLU A 276 13.56 9.73 -25.39
CA GLU A 276 14.00 10.65 -26.44
C GLU A 276 13.23 10.47 -27.76
N THR A 277 12.50 9.37 -27.91
CA THR A 277 11.83 8.99 -29.16
C THR A 277 10.38 9.49 -29.26
N THR A 278 9.78 9.88 -28.14
CA THR A 278 8.38 10.30 -28.07
C THR A 278 8.15 11.31 -26.94
N THR A 279 6.97 11.93 -26.90
CA THR A 279 6.61 12.83 -25.80
C THR A 279 6.18 12.05 -24.56
N LYS A 280 6.32 12.68 -23.38
CA LYS A 280 5.86 12.16 -22.08
C LYS A 280 4.44 11.57 -22.17
N ASP A 281 3.49 12.34 -22.69
CA ASP A 281 2.10 11.89 -22.85
C ASP A 281 1.94 10.68 -23.77
N ASN A 282 2.67 10.64 -24.90
CA ASN A 282 2.58 9.52 -25.83
C ASN A 282 3.16 8.24 -25.23
N ALA A 283 4.29 8.34 -24.51
CA ALA A 283 4.86 7.21 -23.78
C ALA A 283 3.87 6.67 -22.73
N CYS A 284 3.29 7.57 -21.92
CA CYS A 284 2.26 7.20 -20.95
C CYS A 284 1.01 6.59 -21.61
N ALA A 285 0.55 7.12 -22.74
CA ALA A 285 -0.59 6.57 -23.48
C ALA A 285 -0.32 5.16 -24.00
N HIS A 286 0.87 4.91 -24.56
CA HIS A 286 1.27 3.58 -25.01
C HIS A 286 1.34 2.57 -23.86
N LEU A 287 1.94 2.99 -22.75
CA LEU A 287 2.08 2.18 -21.54
C LEU A 287 0.72 1.82 -20.95
N LEU A 288 -0.13 2.83 -20.67
CA LEU A 288 -1.46 2.62 -20.12
C LEU A 288 -2.31 1.75 -21.05
N LYS A 289 -2.20 1.93 -22.37
CA LYS A 289 -2.92 1.07 -23.32
C LYS A 289 -2.50 -0.40 -23.18
N ALA A 290 -1.19 -0.68 -23.12
CA ALA A 290 -0.69 -2.04 -22.93
C ALA A 290 -1.12 -2.65 -21.58
N THR A 291 -1.17 -1.83 -20.53
CA THR A 291 -1.67 -2.19 -19.20
C THR A 291 -3.15 -2.55 -19.27
N PHE A 292 -4.01 -1.69 -19.80
CA PHE A 292 -5.45 -1.95 -19.91
C PHE A 292 -5.79 -3.08 -20.87
N ASP A 293 -5.10 -3.22 -22.01
CA ASP A 293 -5.25 -4.37 -22.91
C ASP A 293 -4.96 -5.71 -22.19
N THR A 294 -4.09 -5.68 -21.17
CA THR A 294 -3.80 -6.86 -20.33
C THR A 294 -4.88 -7.07 -19.28
N VAL A 295 -5.17 -6.08 -18.43
CA VAL A 295 -6.05 -6.31 -17.26
C VAL A 295 -7.53 -6.43 -17.63
N THR A 296 -7.99 -5.82 -18.72
CA THR A 296 -9.37 -5.97 -19.21
C THR A 296 -9.66 -7.37 -19.76
N SER A 297 -8.64 -8.19 -20.00
CA SER A 297 -8.78 -9.59 -20.41
C SER A 297 -9.03 -10.56 -19.25
N ILE A 298 -8.90 -10.09 -18.00
CA ILE A 298 -9.06 -10.90 -16.79
C ILE A 298 -10.56 -11.06 -16.46
N ASP A 299 -11.01 -12.29 -16.23
CA ASP A 299 -12.37 -12.57 -15.78
C ASP A 299 -12.49 -12.41 -14.27
N ILE A 300 -12.97 -11.24 -13.84
CA ILE A 300 -13.15 -10.92 -12.41
C ILE A 300 -14.16 -11.83 -11.69
N ASN A 301 -15.14 -12.41 -12.41
CA ASN A 301 -16.08 -13.36 -11.79
C ASN A 301 -15.39 -14.68 -11.48
N ASN A 302 -14.51 -15.13 -12.38
CA ASN A 302 -13.68 -16.29 -12.14
C ASN A 302 -12.71 -16.04 -10.98
N VAL A 303 -12.04 -14.87 -10.95
CA VAL A 303 -11.17 -14.47 -9.82
C VAL A 303 -11.93 -14.55 -8.49
N LYS A 304 -13.09 -13.88 -8.39
CA LYS A 304 -13.96 -13.95 -7.21
C LYS A 304 -14.26 -15.40 -6.81
N THR A 305 -14.67 -16.23 -7.77
CA THR A 305 -15.07 -17.62 -7.53
C THR A 305 -13.92 -18.43 -6.94
N CYS A 306 -12.73 -18.32 -7.54
CA CYS A 306 -11.52 -19.02 -7.08
C CYS A 306 -11.02 -18.50 -5.71
N LEU A 307 -11.16 -17.21 -5.42
CA LEU A 307 -10.80 -16.67 -4.10
C LEU A 307 -11.80 -17.08 -3.01
N SER A 308 -13.07 -17.29 -3.37
CA SER A 308 -14.14 -17.69 -2.45
C SER A 308 -14.12 -19.17 -2.09
N THR A 309 -13.45 -20.02 -2.88
CA THR A 309 -13.39 -21.46 -2.58
C THR A 309 -12.55 -21.71 -1.32
N ALA A 310 -13.17 -22.35 -0.34
CA ALA A 310 -12.48 -22.81 0.87
C ALA A 310 -11.39 -23.81 0.49
N ASP A 311 -10.19 -23.61 1.01
CA ASP A 311 -9.11 -24.56 0.80
C ASP A 311 -9.46 -25.89 1.48
N ASN A 312 -9.02 -26.98 0.88
CA ASN A 312 -9.10 -28.34 1.40
C ASN A 312 -8.23 -28.57 2.66
N ALA A 313 -7.63 -27.51 3.23
CA ALA A 313 -6.90 -27.51 4.49
C ALA A 313 -7.72 -28.00 5.71
N HIS A 314 -9.05 -28.01 5.61
CA HIS A 314 -9.96 -28.46 6.67
C HIS A 314 -10.65 -29.82 6.40
N GLU A 315 -10.41 -30.44 5.24
CA GLU A 315 -11.03 -31.74 4.95
C GLU A 315 -10.35 -32.87 5.74
N PRO A 316 -11.11 -33.73 6.45
CA PRO A 316 -10.53 -34.88 7.14
C PRO A 316 -9.95 -35.87 6.13
N ILE A 317 -8.72 -36.35 6.42
CA ILE A 317 -8.00 -37.36 5.63
C ILE A 317 -8.94 -38.53 5.31
N GLN A 318 -9.43 -38.62 4.07
CA GLN A 318 -10.25 -39.73 3.63
C GLN A 318 -9.34 -40.93 3.38
N LYS A 319 -9.72 -42.11 3.89
CA LYS A 319 -9.06 -43.36 3.48
C LYS A 319 -9.34 -43.56 1.99
N PRO A 320 -8.33 -43.92 1.17
CA PRO A 320 -8.53 -44.14 -0.25
C PRO A 320 -9.59 -45.23 -0.45
N LYS A 321 -10.52 -45.00 -1.39
CA LYS A 321 -11.48 -46.03 -1.80
C LYS A 321 -10.70 -47.16 -2.48
N PRO A 322 -11.14 -48.43 -2.37
CA PRO A 322 -10.40 -49.59 -2.86
C PRO A 322 -10.08 -49.57 -4.38
N ASP A 323 -10.74 -48.71 -5.16
CA ASP A 323 -10.56 -48.62 -6.63
C ASP A 323 -9.92 -47.29 -7.10
N GLU A 324 -9.56 -46.37 -6.20
CA GLU A 324 -8.82 -45.16 -6.55
C GLU A 324 -7.32 -45.48 -6.64
N LYS A 325 -6.68 -45.16 -7.78
CA LYS A 325 -5.22 -45.16 -7.88
C LYS A 325 -4.69 -44.28 -6.75
N LEU A 326 -3.72 -44.79 -5.99
CA LEU A 326 -2.96 -44.00 -5.01
C LEU A 326 -2.54 -42.70 -5.69
N GLU A 327 -3.12 -41.58 -5.28
CA GLU A 327 -2.60 -40.26 -5.63
C GLU A 327 -1.18 -40.16 -5.06
N ASP A 328 -0.28 -39.50 -5.81
CA ASP A 328 1.11 -39.34 -5.41
C ASP A 328 1.19 -38.76 -3.99
N ILE A 329 2.09 -39.30 -3.17
CA ILE A 329 2.38 -38.88 -1.79
C ILE A 329 2.88 -37.41 -1.76
N ASP A 330 3.12 -36.81 -2.93
CA ASP A 330 3.66 -35.47 -3.18
C ASP A 330 2.60 -34.37 -3.38
N VAL A 331 1.30 -34.64 -3.17
CA VAL A 331 0.32 -33.54 -3.03
C VAL A 331 0.46 -32.96 -1.61
N PRO A 332 0.82 -31.68 -1.44
CA PRO A 332 0.91 -31.06 -0.12
C PRO A 332 -0.38 -31.30 0.66
N PHE A 333 -0.24 -31.72 1.93
CA PHE A 333 -1.38 -31.85 2.84
C PHE A 333 -1.94 -30.45 3.12
N GLY A 334 -2.94 -30.04 2.32
CA GLY A 334 -3.44 -28.68 2.32
C GLY A 334 -2.55 -27.73 1.52
N GLY A 335 -3.19 -26.86 0.74
CA GLY A 335 -2.54 -25.86 -0.09
C GLY A 335 -3.58 -25.23 -1.03
N GLU A 336 -3.31 -24.01 -1.48
CA GLU A 336 -4.19 -23.34 -2.45
C GLU A 336 -4.21 -24.13 -3.77
N SER A 337 -5.39 -24.22 -4.40
CA SER A 337 -5.51 -24.82 -5.73
C SER A 337 -4.74 -24.01 -6.78
N ALA A 338 -4.34 -24.65 -7.88
CA ALA A 338 -3.67 -23.95 -8.98
C ALA A 338 -4.54 -22.80 -9.54
N GLU A 339 -5.86 -22.97 -9.54
CA GLU A 339 -6.83 -21.95 -9.93
C GLU A 339 -6.81 -20.76 -8.97
N LYS A 340 -6.73 -20.99 -7.66
CA LYS A 340 -6.66 -19.94 -6.64
C LYS A 340 -5.34 -19.16 -6.72
N ILE A 341 -4.23 -19.86 -6.94
CA ILE A 341 -2.91 -19.22 -7.18
C ILE A 341 -2.96 -18.33 -8.42
N ASN A 342 -3.54 -18.81 -9.52
CA ASN A 342 -3.70 -18.02 -10.74
C ASN A 342 -4.63 -16.81 -10.51
N ALA A 343 -5.74 -17.00 -9.80
CA ALA A 343 -6.66 -15.91 -9.46
C ALA A 343 -5.99 -14.82 -8.60
N ARG A 344 -5.13 -15.20 -7.64
CA ARG A 344 -4.30 -14.24 -6.89
C ARG A 344 -3.31 -13.52 -7.79
N SER A 345 -2.66 -14.24 -8.71
CA SER A 345 -1.74 -13.62 -9.67
C SER A 345 -2.44 -12.62 -10.59
N ASP A 346 -3.67 -12.93 -11.03
CA ASP A 346 -4.48 -12.02 -11.85
C ASP A 346 -4.97 -10.83 -11.02
N LEU A 347 -5.40 -11.04 -9.76
CA LEU A 347 -5.77 -9.96 -8.85
C LEU A 347 -4.57 -9.03 -8.60
N GLN A 348 -3.38 -9.57 -8.39
CA GLN A 348 -2.15 -8.79 -8.22
C GLN A 348 -1.81 -8.00 -9.49
N ALA A 349 -2.09 -8.54 -10.68
CA ALA A 349 -1.90 -7.80 -11.93
C ALA A 349 -2.84 -6.58 -12.01
N ILE A 350 -4.10 -6.73 -11.58
CA ILE A 350 -5.06 -5.62 -11.47
C ILE A 350 -4.58 -4.61 -10.42
N ASP A 351 -4.17 -5.10 -9.25
CA ASP A 351 -3.71 -4.29 -8.14
C ASP A 351 -2.56 -3.35 -8.54
N ILE A 352 -1.48 -3.91 -9.11
CA ILE A 352 -0.32 -3.15 -9.59
C ILE A 352 -0.71 -2.21 -10.74
N SER A 353 -1.66 -2.60 -11.59
CA SER A 353 -2.12 -1.71 -12.67
C SER A 353 -2.79 -0.43 -12.15
N ILE A 354 -3.48 -0.50 -11.01
CA ILE A 354 -4.11 0.66 -10.37
C ILE A 354 -3.04 1.56 -9.76
N ASP A 355 -2.04 0.99 -9.09
CA ASP A 355 -0.91 1.75 -8.53
C ASP A 355 -0.09 2.44 -9.64
N LEU A 356 0.14 1.73 -10.75
CA LEU A 356 0.83 2.26 -11.92
C LEU A 356 0.05 3.42 -12.56
N PHE A 357 -1.27 3.28 -12.71
CA PHE A 357 -2.13 4.36 -13.19
C PHE A 357 -2.07 5.58 -12.26
N THR A 358 -2.13 5.35 -10.96
CA THR A 358 -2.06 6.38 -9.92
C THR A 358 -0.76 7.17 -10.03
N SER A 359 0.36 6.46 -10.16
CA SER A 359 1.71 7.04 -10.33
C SER A 359 1.83 7.81 -11.65
N ILE A 360 1.24 7.30 -12.73
CA ILE A 360 1.21 7.99 -14.02
C ILE A 360 0.41 9.31 -13.94
N CYS A 361 -0.70 9.34 -13.21
CA CYS A 361 -1.45 10.58 -12.99
C CYS A 361 -0.59 11.63 -12.26
N GLU A 362 0.16 11.22 -11.24
CA GLU A 362 1.08 12.11 -10.51
C GLU A 362 2.22 12.59 -11.40
N TYR A 363 2.84 11.66 -12.14
CA TYR A 363 3.91 11.97 -13.07
C TYR A 363 3.44 12.98 -14.12
N LEU A 364 2.25 12.80 -14.71
CA LEU A 364 1.69 13.73 -15.71
C LEU A 364 1.27 15.08 -15.11
N ALA A 365 0.87 15.13 -13.84
CA ALA A 365 0.50 16.38 -13.18
C ALA A 365 1.69 17.33 -12.98
N LEU A 366 2.92 16.82 -13.05
CA LEU A 366 4.15 17.60 -12.87
C LEU A 366 4.76 18.03 -14.22
N ASN A 367 4.81 19.34 -14.43
CA ASN A 367 5.65 19.96 -15.46
C ASN A 367 7.05 20.26 -14.88
N GLU A 368 7.98 19.32 -15.05
CA GLU A 368 9.35 19.42 -14.51
C GLU A 368 10.16 20.57 -15.12
N SER A 369 9.90 20.91 -16.39
CA SER A 369 10.55 22.03 -17.08
C SER A 369 10.09 23.39 -16.57
N GLU A 370 8.80 23.53 -16.27
CA GLU A 370 8.19 24.77 -15.79
C GLU A 370 7.07 24.47 -14.79
N ILE A 371 7.42 24.36 -13.51
CA ILE A 371 6.50 24.02 -12.40
C ILE A 371 5.30 24.99 -12.30
N GLN A 372 5.40 26.18 -12.90
CA GLN A 372 4.34 27.20 -12.92
C GLN A 372 3.40 27.10 -14.13
N GLU A 373 3.72 26.31 -15.15
CA GLU A 373 2.88 26.13 -16.33
C GLU A 373 1.86 24.99 -16.12
N GLN A 374 0.62 25.24 -16.56
CA GLN A 374 -0.45 24.25 -16.54
C GLN A 374 -0.13 23.07 -17.47
N THR A 375 -0.57 21.87 -17.09
CA THR A 375 -0.36 20.66 -17.90
C THR A 375 -1.29 20.65 -19.11
N SER A 376 -0.80 20.27 -20.29
CA SER A 376 -1.63 19.98 -21.45
C SER A 376 -1.42 18.52 -21.85
N LEU A 377 -2.50 17.72 -21.84
CA LEU A 377 -2.46 16.32 -22.25
C LEU A 377 -2.95 16.14 -23.68
N ASN A 378 -2.33 15.23 -24.43
CA ASN A 378 -2.82 14.89 -25.76
C ASN A 378 -4.20 14.18 -25.74
N GLU A 379 -4.94 14.28 -26.85
CA GLU A 379 -6.29 13.73 -26.98
C GLU A 379 -6.33 12.20 -26.84
N SER A 380 -5.28 11.49 -27.28
CA SER A 380 -5.22 10.03 -27.17
C SER A 380 -5.20 9.56 -25.71
N LEU A 381 -4.47 10.28 -24.85
CA LEU A 381 -4.34 9.98 -23.44
C LEU A 381 -5.62 10.34 -22.68
N ILE A 382 -6.22 11.49 -23.00
CA ILE A 382 -7.54 11.88 -22.47
C ILE A 382 -8.60 10.83 -22.81
N ASN A 383 -8.66 10.37 -24.06
CA ASN A 383 -9.61 9.33 -24.47
C ASN A 383 -9.34 8.01 -23.73
N LEU A 384 -8.09 7.66 -23.48
CA LEU A 384 -7.76 6.47 -22.70
C LEU A 384 -8.24 6.58 -21.24
N PHE A 385 -8.07 7.74 -20.61
CA PHE A 385 -8.60 8.00 -19.27
C PHE A 385 -10.13 7.89 -19.24
N LEU A 386 -10.83 8.51 -20.19
CA LEU A 386 -12.28 8.66 -20.15
C LEU A 386 -13.06 7.46 -20.69
N ASP A 387 -12.52 6.77 -21.70
CA ASP A 387 -13.22 5.71 -22.44
C ASP A 387 -12.71 4.30 -22.09
N VAL A 388 -11.57 4.18 -21.39
CA VAL A 388 -11.04 2.88 -20.96
C VAL A 388 -10.86 2.83 -19.45
N ALA A 389 -10.10 3.76 -18.86
CA ALA A 389 -9.80 3.70 -17.43
C ALA A 389 -11.04 3.93 -16.56
N HIS A 390 -11.77 5.03 -16.78
CA HIS A 390 -13.01 5.36 -16.06
C HIS A 390 -14.02 4.19 -16.06
N PRO A 391 -14.49 3.65 -17.21
CA PRO A 391 -15.45 2.54 -17.17
C PRO A 391 -14.88 1.27 -16.52
N SER A 392 -13.60 0.97 -16.68
CA SER A 392 -12.96 -0.20 -16.05
C SER A 392 -12.95 -0.06 -14.51
N TYR A 393 -12.57 1.11 -14.00
CA TYR A 393 -12.51 1.37 -12.57
C TYR A 393 -13.90 1.52 -11.94
N MET A 394 -14.86 2.11 -12.65
CA MET A 394 -16.27 2.11 -12.22
C MET A 394 -16.80 0.69 -12.07
N HIS A 395 -16.48 -0.19 -13.03
CA HIS A 395 -16.88 -1.60 -12.96
C HIS A 395 -16.24 -2.31 -11.76
N LEU A 396 -14.93 -2.15 -11.55
CA LEU A 396 -14.22 -2.76 -10.41
C LEU A 396 -14.73 -2.23 -9.07
N LEU A 397 -14.91 -0.92 -8.92
CA LEU A 397 -15.37 -0.31 -7.67
C LEU A 397 -16.78 -0.80 -7.32
N THR A 398 -17.67 -0.82 -8.30
CA THR A 398 -19.04 -1.32 -8.11
C THR A 398 -19.05 -2.81 -7.78
N PHE A 399 -18.26 -3.60 -8.53
CA PHE A 399 -18.15 -5.04 -8.31
C PHE A 399 -17.62 -5.36 -6.91
N ASP A 400 -16.54 -4.72 -6.47
CA ASP A 400 -15.94 -5.00 -5.17
C ASP A 400 -16.91 -4.67 -4.04
N GLN A 401 -17.59 -3.51 -4.12
CA GLN A 401 -18.61 -3.08 -3.17
C GLN A 401 -19.86 -3.99 -3.13
N GLU A 402 -20.25 -4.59 -4.25
CA GLU A 402 -21.39 -5.53 -4.32
C GLU A 402 -21.04 -6.95 -3.86
N ASN A 403 -19.75 -7.24 -3.66
CA ASN A 403 -19.24 -8.57 -3.34
C ASN A 403 -18.41 -8.59 -2.05
N ASP A 404 -18.84 -7.80 -1.05
CA ASP A 404 -18.27 -7.75 0.29
C ASP A 404 -16.75 -7.47 0.31
N GLU A 405 -16.28 -6.65 -0.63
CA GLU A 405 -14.87 -6.24 -0.77
C GLU A 405 -13.89 -7.42 -0.90
N ILE A 406 -14.32 -8.50 -1.57
CA ILE A 406 -13.51 -9.70 -1.76
C ILE A 406 -12.20 -9.44 -2.51
N LEU A 407 -12.14 -8.42 -3.37
CA LEU A 407 -10.93 -8.06 -4.11
C LEU A 407 -10.04 -7.08 -3.32
N GLN A 408 -10.60 -6.41 -2.31
CA GLN A 408 -9.90 -5.40 -1.49
C GLN A 408 -9.29 -4.24 -2.31
N LEU A 409 -9.94 -3.85 -3.41
CA LEU A 409 -9.43 -2.83 -4.34
C LEU A 409 -10.04 -1.43 -4.10
N THR A 410 -11.09 -1.34 -3.27
CA THR A 410 -11.85 -0.10 -3.05
C THR A 410 -10.95 1.10 -2.69
N SER A 411 -10.04 0.98 -1.70
CA SER A 411 -9.15 2.11 -1.32
C SER A 411 -8.29 2.58 -2.50
N LYS A 412 -7.62 1.66 -3.18
CA LYS A 412 -6.74 1.97 -4.32
C LYS A 412 -7.48 2.60 -5.49
N LEU A 413 -8.70 2.13 -5.79
CA LEU A 413 -9.54 2.72 -6.82
C LEU A 413 -9.92 4.17 -6.49
N LEU A 414 -10.25 4.47 -5.22
CA LEU A 414 -10.53 5.84 -4.80
C LEU A 414 -9.30 6.74 -4.88
N ILE A 415 -8.10 6.23 -4.55
CA ILE A 415 -6.83 6.97 -4.70
C ILE A 415 -6.56 7.26 -6.19
N ALA A 416 -6.70 6.26 -7.07
CA ALA A 416 -6.58 6.44 -8.51
C ALA A 416 -7.54 7.51 -9.04
N TYR A 417 -8.81 7.48 -8.62
CA TYR A 417 -9.79 8.50 -9.00
C TYR A 417 -9.45 9.88 -8.47
N ASN A 418 -9.01 9.99 -7.21
CA ASN A 418 -8.54 11.24 -6.65
C ASN A 418 -7.44 11.84 -7.53
N ASN A 419 -6.41 11.04 -7.85
CA ASN A 419 -5.28 11.51 -8.64
C ASN A 419 -5.69 11.90 -10.07
N MET A 420 -6.59 11.15 -10.70
CA MET A 420 -7.15 11.52 -12.01
C MET A 420 -7.93 12.84 -11.95
N CYS A 421 -8.75 13.06 -10.90
CA CYS A 421 -9.49 14.32 -10.74
C CYS A 421 -8.55 15.51 -10.56
N TRP A 422 -7.50 15.37 -9.73
CA TRP A 422 -6.52 16.42 -9.51
C TRP A 422 -5.64 16.69 -10.74
N LEU A 423 -5.30 15.66 -11.51
CA LEU A 423 -4.64 15.83 -12.81
C LEU A 423 -5.50 16.68 -13.76
N PHE A 424 -6.80 16.39 -13.88
CA PHE A 424 -7.67 17.21 -14.75
C PHE A 424 -7.83 18.65 -14.25
N LEU A 425 -7.75 18.88 -12.94
CA LEU A 425 -7.75 20.24 -12.37
C LEU A 425 -6.43 20.99 -12.58
N SER A 426 -5.30 20.29 -12.74
CA SER A 426 -4.00 20.93 -13.01
C SER A 426 -3.80 21.25 -14.49
N MET A 427 -4.72 20.82 -15.36
CA MET A 427 -4.67 21.10 -16.79
C MET A 427 -5.02 22.56 -17.12
N ASP A 428 -4.62 23.00 -18.32
CA ASP A 428 -4.98 24.30 -18.88
C ASP A 428 -6.50 24.46 -19.06
N ALA A 429 -7.15 23.38 -19.46
CA ALA A 429 -8.59 23.25 -19.49
C ALA A 429 -9.02 21.83 -19.11
N ILE A 430 -10.04 21.73 -18.26
CA ILE A 430 -10.66 20.46 -17.92
C ILE A 430 -11.26 19.83 -19.19
N PRO A 431 -10.97 18.56 -19.51
CA PRO A 431 -11.52 17.90 -20.69
C PRO A 431 -13.05 17.95 -20.73
N THR A 432 -13.65 18.44 -21.81
CA THR A 432 -15.12 18.62 -21.87
C THR A 432 -15.89 17.31 -21.69
N ALA A 433 -15.34 16.19 -22.16
CA ALA A 433 -15.94 14.88 -21.99
C ALA A 433 -15.95 14.41 -20.51
N TRP A 434 -15.07 14.95 -19.65
CA TRP A 434 -15.04 14.62 -18.22
C TRP A 434 -16.34 14.99 -17.52
N TYR A 435 -16.93 16.14 -17.82
CA TYR A 435 -18.18 16.60 -17.22
C TYR A 435 -19.32 15.58 -17.37
N SER A 436 -19.33 14.79 -18.44
CA SER A 436 -20.33 13.74 -18.65
C SER A 436 -20.16 12.51 -17.75
N LYS A 437 -18.95 12.29 -17.21
CA LYS A 437 -18.59 11.17 -16.34
C LYS A 437 -18.76 11.48 -14.85
N ILE A 438 -18.66 12.76 -14.48
CA ILE A 438 -18.77 13.23 -13.08
C ILE A 438 -20.03 12.71 -12.36
N PRO A 439 -21.24 12.73 -12.94
CA PRO A 439 -22.44 12.27 -12.25
C PRO A 439 -22.37 10.81 -11.78
N GLU A 440 -21.79 9.94 -12.62
CA GLU A 440 -21.64 8.50 -12.31
C GLU A 440 -20.61 8.28 -11.20
N LEU A 441 -19.45 8.95 -11.30
CA LEU A 441 -18.42 8.87 -10.26
C LEU A 441 -18.93 9.42 -8.92
N TRP A 442 -19.68 10.52 -8.94
CA TRP A 442 -20.25 11.11 -7.74
C TRP A 442 -21.17 10.12 -7.01
N GLU A 443 -22.07 9.46 -7.73
CA GLU A 443 -23.00 8.48 -7.16
C GLU A 443 -22.26 7.27 -6.56
N ALA A 444 -21.24 6.75 -7.24
CA ALA A 444 -20.44 5.65 -6.72
C ALA A 444 -19.64 6.06 -5.46
N ALA A 445 -19.00 7.23 -5.48
CA ALA A 445 -18.31 7.77 -4.30
C ALA A 445 -19.27 7.98 -3.12
N GLU A 446 -20.51 8.43 -3.38
CA GLU A 446 -21.52 8.62 -2.34
C GLU A 446 -21.96 7.30 -1.71
N LYS A 447 -22.09 6.24 -2.51
CA LYS A 447 -22.37 4.88 -2.00
C LYS A 447 -21.27 4.41 -1.07
N VAL A 448 -20.00 4.61 -1.44
CA VAL A 448 -18.84 4.22 -0.62
C VAL A 448 -18.71 5.07 0.65
N ALA A 449 -19.01 6.37 0.57
CA ALA A 449 -18.96 7.29 1.70
C ALA A 449 -19.97 6.94 2.82
N LYS A 450 -21.03 6.18 2.52
CA LYS A 450 -22.03 5.71 3.50
C LYS A 450 -21.54 4.56 4.38
N THR A 451 -20.38 3.97 4.08
CA THR A 451 -19.75 2.96 4.94
C THR A 451 -19.25 3.58 6.25
N GLU A 452 -19.05 2.77 7.30
CA GLU A 452 -18.45 3.24 8.57
C GLU A 452 -16.93 3.38 8.50
N ASN A 453 -16.31 3.04 7.36
CA ASN A 453 -14.86 3.10 7.18
C ASN A 453 -14.41 4.56 7.01
N LEU A 454 -13.70 5.08 8.02
CA LEU A 454 -13.22 6.47 8.03
C LEU A 454 -12.24 6.77 6.88
N GLU A 455 -11.45 5.78 6.45
CA GLU A 455 -10.53 5.91 5.32
C GLU A 455 -11.28 6.12 4.01
N TYR A 456 -12.34 5.34 3.77
CA TYR A 456 -13.18 5.47 2.58
C TYR A 456 -13.90 6.81 2.55
N GLN A 457 -14.43 7.24 3.69
CA GLN A 457 -15.04 8.56 3.80
C GLN A 457 -14.04 9.69 3.54
N ARG A 458 -12.80 9.57 4.05
CA ARG A 458 -11.72 10.53 3.78
C ARG A 458 -11.39 10.58 2.27
N LEU A 459 -11.20 9.42 1.64
CA LEU A 459 -10.84 9.33 0.21
C LEU A 459 -11.95 9.88 -0.69
N THR A 460 -13.21 9.51 -0.42
CA THR A 460 -14.38 10.03 -1.16
C THR A 460 -14.55 11.54 -0.98
N LEU A 461 -14.27 12.10 0.20
CA LEU A 461 -14.27 13.55 0.41
C LEU A 461 -13.25 14.27 -0.47
N ASN A 462 -12.06 13.69 -0.68
CA ASN A 462 -11.06 14.28 -1.60
C ASN A 462 -11.51 14.23 -3.07
N ILE A 463 -12.21 13.16 -3.47
CA ILE A 463 -12.84 13.09 -4.79
C ILE A 463 -13.93 14.16 -4.91
N PHE A 464 -14.85 14.27 -3.93
CA PHE A 464 -15.90 15.28 -3.94
C PHE A 464 -15.35 16.71 -3.97
N TRP A 465 -14.25 16.95 -3.27
CA TRP A 465 -13.53 18.21 -3.33
C TRP A 465 -13.09 18.54 -4.76
N ALA A 466 -12.38 17.63 -5.42
CA ALA A 466 -11.90 17.83 -6.78
C ALA A 466 -13.06 17.97 -7.79
N LEU A 467 -14.10 17.15 -7.66
CA LEU A 467 -15.30 17.22 -8.50
C LEU A 467 -16.05 18.55 -8.33
N THR A 468 -16.16 19.06 -7.11
CA THR A 468 -16.77 20.37 -6.83
C THR A 468 -16.01 21.49 -7.52
N LYS A 469 -14.68 21.46 -7.47
CA LYS A 469 -13.83 22.42 -8.21
C LYS A 469 -13.99 22.29 -9.72
N SER A 470 -14.32 21.10 -10.23
CA SER A 470 -14.54 20.87 -11.66
C SER A 470 -15.86 21.49 -12.13
N VAL A 471 -16.97 21.26 -11.42
CA VAL A 471 -18.33 21.66 -11.86
C VAL A 471 -18.76 23.04 -11.36
N GLY A 472 -18.11 23.58 -10.32
CA GLY A 472 -18.43 24.89 -9.75
C GLY A 472 -19.90 24.99 -9.29
N PRO A 473 -20.66 26.03 -9.68
CA PRO A 473 -22.04 26.25 -9.21
C PRO A 473 -23.05 25.14 -9.49
N GLU A 474 -22.78 24.23 -10.44
CA GLU A 474 -23.65 23.08 -10.73
C GLU A 474 -23.66 22.05 -9.59
N VAL A 475 -22.69 22.11 -8.67
CA VAL A 475 -22.60 21.21 -7.50
C VAL A 475 -23.84 21.29 -6.60
N LYS A 476 -24.57 22.41 -6.62
CA LYS A 476 -25.80 22.61 -5.82
C LYS A 476 -26.90 21.59 -6.12
N ASP A 477 -26.88 21.01 -7.32
CA ASP A 477 -27.85 19.99 -7.73
C ASP A 477 -27.44 18.57 -7.27
N LYS A 478 -26.23 18.43 -6.69
CA LYS A 478 -25.65 17.16 -6.23
C LYS A 478 -25.51 17.04 -4.71
N VAL A 479 -25.39 18.16 -4.01
CA VAL A 479 -25.13 18.17 -2.56
C VAL A 479 -26.42 18.48 -1.80
N SER A 480 -26.78 17.63 -0.82
CA SER A 480 -27.88 17.92 0.09
C SER A 480 -27.42 18.79 1.27
N LEU A 481 -28.31 19.67 1.73
CA LEU A 481 -28.04 20.51 2.91
C LEU A 481 -27.87 19.68 4.20
N GLU A 482 -28.51 18.50 4.26
CA GLU A 482 -28.40 17.58 5.39
C GLU A 482 -26.99 16.97 5.46
N ASP A 483 -26.43 16.55 4.33
CA ASP A 483 -25.09 15.98 4.27
C ASP A 483 -24.03 17.01 4.67
N VAL A 484 -24.17 18.26 4.21
CA VAL A 484 -23.27 19.36 4.61
C VAL A 484 -23.32 19.59 6.12
N LYS A 485 -24.52 19.65 6.71
CA LYS A 485 -24.69 19.82 8.16
C LYS A 485 -24.17 18.60 8.95
N GLY A 486 -24.31 17.40 8.40
CA GLY A 486 -23.73 16.17 8.93
C GLY A 486 -22.20 16.21 8.98
N LEU A 487 -21.57 16.63 7.89
CA LEU A 487 -20.11 16.81 7.81
C LEU A 487 -19.61 17.86 8.80
N LEU A 488 -20.26 19.03 8.87
CA LEU A 488 -19.94 20.07 9.86
C LEU A 488 -20.00 19.54 11.29
N THR A 489 -21.05 18.80 11.62
CA THR A 489 -21.23 18.20 12.95
C THR A 489 -20.12 17.20 13.26
N LYS A 490 -19.77 16.35 12.29
CA LYS A 490 -18.72 15.35 12.45
C LYS A 490 -17.33 15.96 12.60
N CYS A 491 -16.99 17.00 11.82
CA CYS A 491 -15.74 17.74 11.98
C CYS A 491 -15.60 18.34 13.39
N ASN A 492 -16.68 18.93 13.92
CA ASN A 492 -16.71 19.48 15.27
C ASN A 492 -16.53 18.38 16.34
N LEU A 493 -17.19 17.23 16.17
CA LEU A 493 -17.04 16.09 17.07
C LEU A 493 -15.61 15.57 17.13
N LEU A 494 -15.01 15.29 15.95
CA LEU A 494 -13.63 14.80 15.85
C LEU A 494 -12.63 15.80 16.45
N THR A 495 -12.79 17.09 16.15
CA THR A 495 -11.93 18.15 16.69
C THR A 495 -12.04 18.23 18.22
N SER A 496 -13.25 18.14 18.76
CA SER A 496 -13.48 18.17 20.21
C SER A 496 -12.86 16.97 20.91
N SER A 497 -13.01 15.77 20.33
CA SER A 497 -12.41 14.55 20.88
C SER A 497 -10.87 14.60 20.88
N MET A 498 -10.26 15.20 19.85
CA MET A 498 -8.80 15.36 19.80
C MET A 498 -8.29 16.35 20.87
N GLY A 499 -9.06 17.39 21.19
CA GLY A 499 -8.68 18.36 22.24
C GLY A 499 -8.63 17.78 23.66
N GLU A 500 -9.29 16.65 23.89
CA GLU A 500 -9.29 15.94 25.20
C GLU A 500 -8.28 14.77 25.23
N ALA A 501 -7.77 14.38 24.06
CA ALA A 501 -6.88 13.23 23.92
C ALA A 501 -5.42 13.57 24.32
N LYS A 502 -4.68 12.55 24.75
CA LYS A 502 -3.24 12.68 25.03
C LYS A 502 -2.37 12.66 23.78
N GLU A 503 -2.90 12.09 22.70
CA GLU A 503 -2.25 11.89 21.42
C GLU A 503 -3.27 12.22 20.33
N LEU A 504 -2.79 12.77 19.21
CA LEU A 504 -3.63 13.09 18.07
C LEU A 504 -3.86 11.83 17.23
N ASP A 505 -5.10 11.61 16.84
CA ASP A 505 -5.45 10.56 15.89
C ASP A 505 -5.23 11.07 14.46
N LEU A 506 -4.22 10.53 13.77
CA LEU A 506 -3.87 10.94 12.41
C LEU A 506 -5.03 10.76 11.44
N SER A 507 -5.76 9.65 11.53
CA SER A 507 -6.92 9.36 10.68
C SER A 507 -8.00 10.43 10.81
N SER A 508 -8.29 10.88 12.03
CA SER A 508 -9.21 11.98 12.29
C SER A 508 -8.71 13.32 11.73
N LEU A 509 -7.41 13.62 11.84
CA LEU A 509 -6.83 14.85 11.27
C LEU A 509 -6.97 14.88 9.74
N GLU A 510 -6.64 13.78 9.07
CA GLU A 510 -6.74 13.69 7.62
C GLU A 510 -8.20 13.72 7.13
N TYR A 511 -9.11 13.08 7.87
CA TYR A 511 -10.54 13.21 7.62
C TYR A 511 -10.99 14.67 7.70
N VAL A 512 -10.63 15.38 8.79
CA VAL A 512 -11.00 16.79 8.98
C VAL A 512 -10.44 17.64 7.84
N LEU A 513 -9.19 17.43 7.43
CA LEU A 513 -8.56 18.14 6.32
C LEU A 513 -9.32 17.93 5.00
N SER A 514 -9.66 16.68 4.68
CA SER A 514 -10.41 16.33 3.46
C SER A 514 -11.82 16.94 3.48
N ALA A 515 -12.48 16.90 4.64
CA ALA A 515 -13.82 17.45 4.83
C ALA A 515 -13.85 18.98 4.67
N ILE A 516 -12.87 19.71 5.22
CA ILE A 516 -12.84 21.18 5.07
C ILE A 516 -12.54 21.61 3.65
N GLY A 517 -11.68 20.88 2.93
CA GLY A 517 -11.41 21.16 1.51
C GLY A 517 -12.67 21.09 0.67
N PHE A 518 -13.45 20.02 0.86
CA PHE A 518 -14.76 19.86 0.22
C PHE A 518 -15.76 20.94 0.66
N LEU A 519 -15.97 21.13 1.98
CA LEU A 519 -16.92 22.10 2.53
C LEU A 519 -16.60 23.54 2.11
N GLY A 520 -15.32 23.93 2.12
CA GLY A 520 -14.89 25.26 1.71
C GLY A 520 -15.15 25.51 0.22
N SER A 521 -14.92 24.50 -0.62
CA SER A 521 -15.23 24.58 -2.05
C SER A 521 -16.74 24.69 -2.29
N ILE A 522 -17.57 23.97 -1.53
CA ILE A 522 -19.03 24.12 -1.56
C ILE A 522 -19.45 25.54 -1.15
N ALA A 523 -18.91 26.06 -0.06
CA ALA A 523 -19.31 27.34 0.53
C ALA A 523 -19.18 28.52 -0.45
N GLN A 524 -18.26 28.44 -1.41
CA GLN A 524 -18.05 29.45 -2.45
C GLN A 524 -19.17 29.45 -3.51
N VAL A 525 -19.74 28.29 -3.85
CA VAL A 525 -20.57 28.12 -5.05
C VAL A 525 -22.00 27.62 -4.81
N ILE A 526 -22.34 27.22 -3.57
CA ILE A 526 -23.63 26.60 -3.23
C ILE A 526 -24.84 27.55 -3.35
N GLY A 527 -24.62 28.87 -3.38
CA GLY A 527 -25.69 29.86 -3.44
C GLY A 527 -26.58 29.90 -2.19
N ASN A 528 -26.05 29.47 -1.04
CA ASN A 528 -26.76 29.45 0.25
C ASN A 528 -25.92 30.14 1.33
N THR A 529 -26.29 31.38 1.65
CA THR A 529 -25.57 32.23 2.62
C THR A 529 -25.50 31.62 4.03
N GLU A 530 -26.50 30.86 4.47
CA GLU A 530 -26.49 30.19 5.78
C GLU A 530 -25.39 29.13 5.82
N ILE A 531 -25.29 28.29 4.80
CA ILE A 531 -24.25 27.28 4.68
C ILE A 531 -22.87 27.91 4.57
N THR A 532 -22.70 28.92 3.71
CA THR A 532 -21.43 29.65 3.60
C THR A 532 -21.00 30.22 4.96
N SER A 533 -21.96 30.73 5.74
CA SER A 533 -21.73 31.21 7.11
C SER A 533 -21.29 30.08 8.05
N GLU A 534 -22.02 28.96 8.11
CA GLU A 534 -21.71 27.83 9.00
C GLU A 534 -20.33 27.22 8.68
N VAL A 535 -20.02 27.01 7.40
CA VAL A 535 -18.70 26.53 6.95
C VAL A 535 -17.61 27.51 7.36
N SER A 536 -17.77 28.80 7.06
CA SER A 536 -16.78 29.82 7.40
C SER A 536 -16.53 29.93 8.91
N GLN A 537 -17.58 29.71 9.73
CA GLN A 537 -17.45 29.67 11.18
C GLN A 537 -16.62 28.46 11.64
N LEU A 538 -16.86 27.27 11.06
CA LEU A 538 -16.04 26.09 11.31
C LEU A 538 -14.57 26.36 10.96
N LEU A 539 -14.27 26.96 9.80
CA LEU A 539 -12.90 27.27 9.38
C LEU A 539 -12.17 28.15 10.43
N VAL A 540 -12.81 29.21 10.91
CA VAL A 540 -12.26 30.09 11.96
C VAL A 540 -12.03 29.34 13.28
N VAL A 541 -12.95 28.45 13.67
CA VAL A 541 -12.80 27.61 14.87
C VAL A 541 -11.60 26.69 14.74
N LEU A 542 -11.44 26.03 13.59
CA LEU A 542 -10.32 25.13 13.32
C LEU A 542 -8.98 25.85 13.28
N ILE A 543 -8.91 27.05 12.68
CA ILE A 543 -7.71 27.88 12.72
C ILE A 543 -7.33 28.18 14.18
N ARG A 544 -8.29 28.65 14.98
CA ARG A 544 -8.05 28.97 16.39
C ARG A 544 -7.59 27.75 17.18
N HIS A 545 -8.19 26.59 16.91
CA HIS A 545 -7.86 25.34 17.60
C HIS A 545 -6.46 24.86 17.23
N PHE A 546 -6.18 24.65 15.94
CA PHE A 546 -4.96 23.99 15.47
C PHE A 546 -3.76 24.92 15.28
N ALA A 547 -3.94 26.24 15.16
CA ALA A 547 -2.79 27.16 15.20
C ALA A 547 -2.17 27.26 16.61
N ALA A 548 -2.88 26.84 17.66
CA ALA A 548 -2.36 26.81 19.01
C ALA A 548 -1.43 25.59 19.23
N SER A 549 -0.19 25.86 19.65
CA SER A 549 0.84 24.82 19.80
C SER A 549 0.48 23.70 20.78
N GLN A 550 -0.36 23.98 21.78
CA GLN A 550 -0.81 22.95 22.72
C GLN A 550 -1.74 21.91 22.08
N ASN A 551 -2.48 22.29 21.04
CA ASN A 551 -3.47 21.42 20.41
C ASN A 551 -2.90 20.69 19.19
N ASN A 552 -2.04 21.35 18.41
CA ASN A 552 -1.41 20.68 17.26
C ASN A 552 -0.25 19.75 17.65
N MET A 553 0.29 19.86 18.86
CA MET A 553 1.38 19.01 19.35
C MET A 553 2.60 18.92 18.43
N LYS A 554 2.81 19.92 17.55
CA LYS A 554 3.81 19.90 16.45
C LYS A 554 3.62 18.80 15.41
N GLU A 555 2.43 18.21 15.34
CA GLU A 555 2.06 17.25 14.31
C GLU A 555 1.84 17.98 12.97
N ALA A 556 2.44 17.46 11.89
CA ALA A 556 2.43 18.13 10.58
C ALA A 556 1.00 18.24 10.04
N LYS A 557 0.22 17.15 10.12
CA LYS A 557 -1.18 17.10 9.67
C LYS A 557 -2.09 18.05 10.44
N ALA A 558 -1.85 18.23 11.73
CA ALA A 558 -2.59 19.20 12.52
C ALA A 558 -2.28 20.65 12.10
N ILE A 559 -1.05 20.94 11.67
CA ILE A 559 -0.61 22.26 11.22
C ILE A 559 -1.09 22.56 9.78
N GLU A 560 -1.33 21.54 8.96
CA GLU A 560 -1.94 21.70 7.62
C GLU A 560 -3.37 22.28 7.69
N ILE A 561 -4.16 21.87 8.69
CA ILE A 561 -5.57 22.32 8.86
C ILE A 561 -5.71 23.85 8.89
N PRO A 562 -5.02 24.63 9.76
CA PRO A 562 -5.16 26.07 9.80
C PRO A 562 -4.66 26.75 8.52
N ILE A 563 -3.70 26.16 7.80
CA ILE A 563 -3.20 26.68 6.52
C ILE A 563 -4.29 26.55 5.46
N GLU A 564 -4.89 25.36 5.34
CA GLU A 564 -5.96 25.10 4.39
C GLU A 564 -7.20 25.96 4.68
N CYS A 565 -7.61 26.05 5.95
CA CYS A 565 -8.71 26.92 6.36
C CYS A 565 -8.49 28.38 5.98
N LEU A 566 -7.25 28.89 6.07
CA LEU A 566 -6.93 30.26 5.67
C LEU A 566 -7.05 30.47 4.17
N ASN A 567 -6.52 29.55 3.37
CA ASN A 567 -6.64 29.60 1.91
C ASN A 567 -8.12 29.59 1.49
N LEU A 568 -8.92 28.70 2.07
CA LEU A 568 -10.36 28.64 1.81
C LEU A 568 -11.08 29.94 2.20
N LEU A 569 -10.71 30.60 3.31
CA LEU A 569 -11.29 31.90 3.67
C LEU A 569 -10.91 33.00 2.67
N TYR A 570 -9.72 32.95 2.07
CA TYR A 570 -9.33 33.87 1.01
C TYR A 570 -10.16 33.65 -0.25
N ASP A 571 -10.38 32.38 -0.63
CA ASP A 571 -11.16 32.02 -1.81
C ASP A 571 -12.64 32.38 -1.65
N ILE A 572 -13.22 32.10 -0.47
CA ILE A 572 -14.62 32.42 -0.17
C ILE A 572 -14.82 33.95 -0.18
N PHE A 573 -14.00 34.71 0.56
CA PHE A 573 -14.23 36.15 0.78
C PHE A 573 -13.32 37.08 -0.05
N GLY A 574 -12.81 36.58 -1.18
CA GLY A 574 -11.89 37.29 -2.06
C GLY A 574 -12.47 38.52 -2.75
N ASP A 575 -13.80 38.61 -2.90
CA ASP A 575 -14.47 39.68 -3.65
C ASP A 575 -15.74 40.17 -2.94
N ALA A 576 -15.82 41.48 -2.67
CA ALA A 576 -16.98 42.15 -2.07
C ALA A 576 -18.28 42.09 -2.91
N SER A 577 -18.20 41.71 -4.18
CA SER A 577 -19.36 41.54 -5.07
C SER A 577 -20.13 40.25 -4.81
N TYR A 578 -19.54 39.27 -4.12
CA TYR A 578 -20.23 38.03 -3.77
C TYR A 578 -21.39 38.28 -2.81
N GLU A 579 -22.53 37.64 -3.07
CA GLU A 579 -23.80 37.87 -2.35
C GLU A 579 -23.69 37.61 -0.84
N TYR A 580 -22.81 36.69 -0.44
CA TYR A 580 -22.58 36.33 0.95
C TYR A 580 -21.53 37.20 1.66
N ASP A 581 -20.75 38.04 0.97
CA ASP A 581 -19.68 38.83 1.62
C ASP A 581 -20.24 39.83 2.65
N LEU A 582 -21.24 40.62 2.27
CA LEU A 582 -21.88 41.56 3.19
C LEU A 582 -22.55 40.85 4.39
N PRO A 583 -23.48 39.88 4.21
CA PRO A 583 -24.18 39.25 5.32
C PRO A 583 -23.30 38.33 6.19
N VAL A 584 -22.20 37.80 5.66
CA VAL A 584 -21.32 36.89 6.40
C VAL A 584 -20.05 37.60 6.85
N PHE A 585 -19.19 38.03 5.92
CA PHE A 585 -17.88 38.59 6.26
C PHE A 585 -18.00 39.89 7.06
N VAL A 586 -18.77 40.86 6.54
CA VAL A 586 -18.90 42.19 7.14
C VAL A 586 -19.76 42.15 8.41
N GLN A 587 -21.00 41.66 8.30
CA GLN A 587 -21.94 41.69 9.43
C GLN A 587 -21.52 40.77 10.59
N GLN A 588 -20.79 39.69 10.34
CA GLN A 588 -20.30 38.80 11.40
C GLN A 588 -18.85 39.10 11.82
N ASN A 589 -18.31 40.27 11.45
CA ASN A 589 -17.02 40.80 11.87
C ASN A 589 -15.82 39.88 11.60
N TYR A 590 -15.77 39.23 10.43
CA TYR A 590 -14.64 38.36 10.08
C TYR A 590 -13.31 39.10 10.02
N LEU A 591 -13.29 40.36 9.59
CA LEU A 591 -12.08 41.18 9.58
C LEU A 591 -11.42 41.21 10.97
N GLN A 592 -12.20 41.51 12.02
CA GLN A 592 -11.69 41.53 13.39
C GLN A 592 -11.21 40.13 13.83
N LYS A 593 -11.98 39.07 13.51
CA LYS A 593 -11.58 37.69 13.84
C LYS A 593 -10.24 37.32 13.20
N LEU A 594 -9.99 37.72 11.95
CA LEU A 594 -8.73 37.47 11.25
C LEU A 594 -7.56 38.27 11.85
N GLU A 595 -7.79 39.52 12.26
CA GLU A 595 -6.80 40.33 12.98
C GLU A 595 -6.39 39.68 14.31
N GLU A 596 -7.35 39.10 15.04
CA GLU A 596 -7.09 38.36 16.28
C GLU A 596 -6.32 37.05 16.04
N LEU A 597 -6.53 36.39 14.88
CA LEU A 597 -5.87 35.15 14.51
C LEU A 597 -4.44 35.35 14.00
N GLU A 598 -4.13 36.47 13.34
CA GLU A 598 -2.80 36.76 12.77
C GLU A 598 -1.64 36.46 13.73
N PRO A 599 -1.61 36.94 14.98
CA PRO A 599 -0.48 36.67 15.87
C PRO A 599 -0.36 35.19 16.26
N ILE A 600 -1.48 34.46 16.32
CA ILE A 600 -1.51 33.03 16.64
C ILE A 600 -0.95 32.22 15.46
N VAL A 601 -1.41 32.52 14.24
CA VAL A 601 -0.91 31.91 13.00
C VAL A 601 0.56 32.23 12.80
N LYS A 602 0.98 33.47 13.09
CA LYS A 602 2.39 33.90 13.07
C LYS A 602 3.26 33.04 13.99
N SER A 603 2.77 32.79 15.20
CA SER A 603 3.45 31.91 16.14
C SER A 603 3.52 30.48 15.60
N CYS A 604 2.40 29.94 15.12
CA CYS A 604 2.31 28.59 14.55
C CYS A 604 3.36 28.35 13.47
N TYR A 605 3.40 29.19 12.42
CA TYR A 605 4.36 28.98 11.33
C TYR A 605 5.80 29.05 11.82
N LYS A 606 6.12 29.97 12.75
CA LYS A 606 7.49 30.14 13.25
C LYS A 606 8.03 28.90 13.95
N HIS A 607 7.17 28.12 14.60
CA HIS A 607 7.54 26.91 15.34
C HIS A 607 7.66 25.65 14.48
N ILE A 608 7.28 25.71 13.19
CA ILE A 608 7.54 24.63 12.25
C ILE A 608 9.05 24.51 12.04
N ASP A 609 9.58 23.30 12.27
CA ASP A 609 10.98 22.96 12.02
C ASP A 609 11.23 22.84 10.52
N LYS A 610 11.99 23.78 9.96
CA LYS A 610 12.34 23.82 8.54
C LYS A 610 13.20 22.64 8.08
N ASN A 611 13.91 21.99 8.99
CA ASN A 611 14.77 20.85 8.64
C ASN A 611 13.95 19.56 8.57
N LYS A 612 12.86 19.48 9.35
CA LYS A 612 11.94 18.33 9.34
C LYS A 612 10.86 18.48 8.28
N ASN A 613 10.24 19.66 8.17
CA ASN A 613 9.11 19.91 7.28
C ASN A 613 9.33 21.20 6.45
N PRO A 614 10.26 21.22 5.49
CA PRO A 614 10.60 22.41 4.71
C PRO A 614 9.44 22.93 3.85
N GLU A 615 8.68 22.04 3.21
CA GLU A 615 7.54 22.42 2.37
C GLU A 615 6.39 23.00 3.19
N LEU A 616 6.02 22.33 4.29
CA LEU A 616 5.00 22.83 5.22
C LEU A 616 5.38 24.20 5.78
N LYS A 617 6.67 24.43 6.06
CA LYS A 617 7.17 25.73 6.51
C LYS A 617 6.90 26.82 5.48
N LEU A 618 7.22 26.54 4.22
CA LEU A 618 7.03 27.47 3.11
C LEU A 618 5.56 27.80 2.91
N ARG A 619 4.69 26.77 2.83
CA ARG A 619 3.24 26.93 2.69
C ARG A 619 2.62 27.72 3.86
N ALA A 620 3.07 27.45 5.09
CA ALA A 620 2.60 28.18 6.28
C ALA A 620 3.04 29.65 6.28
N GLU A 621 4.26 29.94 5.83
CA GLU A 621 4.78 31.30 5.69
C GLU A 621 4.03 32.08 4.60
N GLU A 622 3.73 31.43 3.48
CA GLU A 622 2.91 32.00 2.40
C GLU A 622 1.49 32.32 2.89
N ALA A 623 0.80 31.35 3.52
CA ALA A 623 -0.53 31.57 4.05
C ALA A 623 -0.57 32.70 5.09
N TRP A 624 0.41 32.76 6.01
CA TRP A 624 0.52 33.87 6.96
C TRP A 624 0.79 35.22 6.27
N THR A 625 1.65 35.25 5.25
CA THR A 625 1.92 36.47 4.48
C THR A 625 0.66 36.95 3.76
N ASN A 626 -0.08 36.02 3.17
CA ASN A 626 -1.35 36.30 2.50
C ASN A 626 -2.43 36.74 3.50
N LEU A 627 -2.45 36.23 4.73
CA LEU A 627 -3.34 36.73 5.80
C LEU A 627 -3.15 38.23 6.03
N GLY A 628 -1.90 38.68 6.15
CA GLY A 628 -1.58 40.10 6.35
C GLY A 628 -2.04 40.96 5.16
N ARG A 629 -1.81 40.50 3.94
CA ARG A 629 -2.25 41.17 2.70
C ARG A 629 -3.77 41.21 2.59
N PHE A 630 -4.43 40.11 2.89
CA PHE A 630 -5.89 39.96 2.84
C PHE A 630 -6.58 40.88 3.83
N ILE A 631 -6.09 40.98 5.08
CA ILE A 631 -6.61 41.93 6.08
C ILE A 631 -6.50 43.37 5.58
N GLN A 632 -5.37 43.75 4.98
CA GLN A 632 -5.18 45.10 4.42
C GLN A 632 -6.14 45.35 3.25
N TYR A 633 -6.24 44.39 2.33
CA TYR A 633 -7.15 44.43 1.20
C TYR A 633 -8.61 44.64 1.64
N LYS A 634 -9.12 43.80 2.56
CA LYS A 634 -10.51 43.88 3.05
C LYS A 634 -10.81 45.17 3.82
N LYS A 635 -9.80 45.84 4.41
CA LYS A 635 -9.97 47.18 5.01
C LYS A 635 -10.24 48.25 3.97
N SER A 636 -9.58 48.19 2.82
CA SER A 636 -9.71 49.19 1.74
C SER A 636 -10.83 48.89 0.75
N GLU A 637 -11.25 47.63 0.62
CA GLU A 637 -12.20 47.18 -0.41
C GLU A 637 -13.55 47.92 -0.38
N ARG A 638 -14.00 48.37 0.81
CA ARG A 638 -15.27 49.08 1.00
C ARG A 638 -15.11 50.52 1.52
N GLN A 639 -13.88 51.06 1.47
CA GLN A 639 -13.60 52.50 1.66
C GLN A 639 -13.71 53.21 0.32
#